data_AF-A0A4Y9FKX1-F1
#
_entry.id   AF-A0A4Y9FKX1-F1
#
_cell.length_a   1.000
_cell.length_b   1.000
_cell.length_c   1.000
_cell.angle_alpha   90.00
_cell.angle_beta   90.00
_cell.angle_gamma   90.00
#
_symmetry.space_group_name_H-M   'P 1'
#
loop_
_entity.id
_entity.type
_entity.pdbx_description
1 polymer ?
#
loop_
_entity_poly.entity_id
_entity_poly.type
_entity_poly.pdbx_seq_one_letter_code
_entity_poly.pdbx_strand_id
1 'polypeptide(L)'
;MKKIRKFVTWLMLLTLVVSHSPLVYAEEIGQAIKQGQLEADYQEALEEANKQTVGSDNANHTAPAPAGQEASPSKEEAGDAIQQPKVVAQESDAESALKAQYGEPVAVSGQEQLYRVDDTHFVTHIGSSVKTYMDQDGVEVPVDLSLYSYHANGKHYYLPKESPVGVILPSEVKKETPIDVIHQEEKISLYPLEKTYDKATVEQNAILYNNVDGATDVQYTVQSNGVKEEIVLAKWEDKHRFTYGLKADSYDVSLENNQVLVREKGKTKILFVLTAPMMVDSKGETSQDLTLELDKKDGNYRVTVVAAKDWLSSPERTYPVRIDPTVTVPRENILNAVTSTVHGRYLGLGYGYVGYMTNWMIGVPDAKDIGRSRIYFKINYDFKQNIPSEAKIDSATLNLYQYGSPGNTSTQFGAYRLTEDFNIHTLTWDSSVTLGREIAGEHAISAKATPAEDYQKMHRFDIRETVNGWVQGLFPNYGLVVAATDEGADGGAFYTTEATAENAGQIGFTPDKAPSITVNWSVADPVDLNYALSNTTINLRTMVKTDKKGKLQFQGVFADGLTTPGATVSYDLSDATKGYKGDTPASFSYKYPNTSPFESAFEAGTTKYRDKLSNWQTLVPFTDPALNTLYTIDAESRKDGQSSGEKKSDSFLIYKVTQYDTLPKIAAYYGVPLNQLAYDNRIQDMLVIKNNTLFIRNPRQNATKPYNPPALNDKVKADVDMLLMGRGLHCEFGFEPINLNTGNFYLERVDVSIPDIDGDFEIARS
;
A
#
# COMPACT_ATOMS: atom_id res chain seq x y z
N MET A 1 9.75 -46.64 14.39
CA MET A 1 9.92 -45.18 14.46
C MET A 1 9.61 -44.55 15.83
N LYS A 2 8.54 -44.92 16.57
CA LYS A 2 8.27 -44.40 17.93
C LYS A 2 9.32 -44.74 19.02
N LYS A 3 10.00 -45.89 18.90
CA LYS A 3 11.03 -46.31 19.88
C LYS A 3 12.38 -45.59 19.73
N ILE A 4 12.73 -45.18 18.50
CA ILE A 4 13.98 -44.43 18.23
C ILE A 4 13.84 -42.99 18.71
N ARG A 5 12.67 -42.36 18.54
CA ARG A 5 12.38 -41.02 19.06
C ARG A 5 12.50 -40.96 20.58
N LYS A 6 11.93 -41.93 21.32
CA LYS A 6 12.08 -42.02 22.79
C LYS A 6 13.53 -42.24 23.23
N PHE A 7 14.33 -43.00 22.47
CA PHE A 7 15.74 -43.26 22.80
C PHE A 7 16.60 -42.01 22.61
N VAL A 8 16.34 -41.20 21.58
CA VAL A 8 17.02 -39.91 21.35
C VAL A 8 16.62 -38.87 22.40
N THR A 9 15.36 -38.83 22.83
CA THR A 9 14.91 -37.95 23.92
C THR A 9 15.54 -38.34 25.26
N TRP A 10 15.74 -39.63 25.53
CA TRP A 10 16.40 -40.11 26.74
C TRP A 10 17.92 -39.85 26.73
N LEU A 11 18.56 -39.94 25.56
CA LEU A 11 19.97 -39.60 25.40
C LEU A 11 20.22 -38.09 25.60
N MET A 12 19.31 -37.23 25.13
CA MET A 12 19.37 -35.78 25.39
C MET A 12 19.16 -35.43 26.87
N LEU A 13 18.24 -36.11 27.56
CA LEU A 13 18.03 -35.97 29.01
C LEU A 13 19.24 -36.44 29.82
N LEU A 14 19.94 -37.48 29.37
CA LEU A 14 21.16 -37.96 30.06
C LEU A 14 22.35 -37.01 29.86
N THR A 15 22.48 -36.36 28.69
CA THR A 15 23.47 -35.29 28.48
C THR A 15 23.16 -34.03 29.30
N LEU A 16 21.88 -33.76 29.58
CA LEU A 16 21.43 -32.68 30.48
C LEU A 16 21.67 -32.97 31.97
N VAL A 17 21.69 -34.24 32.37
CA VAL A 17 21.98 -34.64 33.77
C VAL A 17 23.48 -34.69 34.07
N VAL A 18 24.35 -34.94 33.07
CA VAL A 18 25.81 -34.84 33.25
C VAL A 18 26.29 -33.37 33.24
N SER A 19 25.53 -32.45 32.66
CA SER A 19 25.70 -30.98 32.84
C SER A 19 25.16 -30.44 34.18
N HIS A 20 24.72 -31.31 35.09
CA HIS A 20 24.33 -30.96 36.48
C HIS A 20 25.32 -31.52 37.51
N SER A 21 26.62 -31.33 37.26
CA SER A 21 27.65 -31.50 38.30
C SER A 21 27.94 -30.15 38.98
N PRO A 22 28.30 -30.11 40.28
CA PRO A 22 28.27 -28.89 41.12
C PRO A 22 29.34 -27.83 40.80
N LEU A 23 30.00 -27.92 39.64
CA LEU A 23 31.09 -27.03 39.24
C LEU A 23 30.64 -25.87 38.33
N VAL A 24 29.37 -25.79 37.95
CA VAL A 24 28.77 -24.64 37.23
C VAL A 24 28.30 -23.53 38.20
N TYR A 25 28.25 -23.79 39.51
CA TYR A 25 27.96 -22.77 40.53
C TYR A 25 29.05 -21.71 40.72
N ALA A 26 30.15 -21.76 39.95
CA ALA A 26 31.19 -20.73 39.94
C ALA A 26 31.07 -19.73 38.77
N GLU A 27 30.32 -20.03 37.70
CA GLU A 27 30.04 -19.06 36.62
C GLU A 27 28.76 -18.24 36.89
N GLU A 28 27.88 -18.71 37.78
CA GLU A 28 26.69 -17.95 38.23
C GLU A 28 27.01 -16.90 39.31
N ILE A 29 28.16 -16.99 39.98
CA ILE A 29 28.67 -15.87 40.82
C ILE A 29 29.24 -14.75 39.91
N GLY A 30 29.70 -15.09 38.70
CA GLY A 30 30.03 -14.11 37.66
C GLY A 30 28.81 -13.37 37.12
N GLN A 31 27.62 -13.96 37.20
CA GLN A 31 26.35 -13.31 36.85
C GLN A 31 25.71 -12.53 38.01
N ALA A 32 26.23 -12.65 39.24
CA ALA A 32 25.90 -11.73 40.34
C ALA A 32 26.72 -10.42 40.27
N ILE A 33 27.84 -10.41 39.54
CA ILE A 33 28.59 -9.18 39.20
C ILE A 33 27.90 -8.38 38.07
N LYS A 34 26.94 -9.00 37.36
CA LYS A 34 26.10 -8.39 36.32
C LYS A 34 24.98 -7.46 36.84
N GLN A 35 24.98 -7.08 38.11
CA GLN A 35 24.16 -5.94 38.57
C GLN A 35 24.81 -4.59 38.23
N GLY A 36 26.14 -4.49 38.21
CA GLY A 36 26.83 -3.28 37.74
C GLY A 36 26.86 -3.14 36.21
N GLN A 37 26.64 -4.24 35.49
CA GLN A 37 26.66 -4.26 34.03
C GLN A 37 25.32 -3.84 33.41
N LEU A 38 24.20 -4.03 34.11
CA LEU A 38 22.89 -3.54 33.66
C LEU A 38 22.74 -2.02 33.81
N GLU A 39 23.46 -1.42 34.76
CA GLU A 39 23.57 0.04 34.89
C GLU A 39 24.53 0.61 33.84
N ALA A 40 25.58 -0.13 33.47
CA ALA A 40 26.43 0.19 32.33
C ALA A 40 25.68 0.05 30.99
N ASP A 41 24.88 -0.99 30.78
CA ASP A 41 24.03 -1.18 29.61
C ASP A 41 22.97 -0.06 29.50
N TYR A 42 22.45 0.42 30.65
CA TYR A 42 21.55 1.58 30.73
C TYR A 42 22.26 2.90 30.38
N GLN A 43 23.47 3.13 30.89
CA GLN A 43 24.28 4.32 30.56
C GLN A 43 24.79 4.29 29.10
N GLU A 44 25.13 3.12 28.57
CA GLU A 44 25.54 2.92 27.17
C GLU A 44 24.36 3.16 26.22
N ALA A 45 23.17 2.64 26.55
CA ALA A 45 21.94 2.94 25.81
C ALA A 45 21.56 4.43 25.86
N LEU A 46 21.78 5.11 26.99
CA LEU A 46 21.60 6.56 27.13
C LEU A 46 22.61 7.38 26.33
N GLU A 47 23.89 7.00 26.31
CA GLU A 47 24.92 7.69 25.52
C GLU A 47 24.73 7.48 24.02
N GLU A 48 24.30 6.29 23.60
CA GLU A 48 24.05 5.97 22.20
C GLU A 48 22.79 6.67 21.68
N ALA A 49 21.70 6.68 22.46
CA ALA A 49 20.49 7.45 22.17
C ALA A 49 20.77 8.97 22.11
N ASN A 50 21.58 9.51 23.03
CA ASN A 50 21.96 10.93 23.03
C ASN A 50 22.92 11.31 21.89
N LYS A 51 23.77 10.40 21.39
CA LYS A 51 24.64 10.66 20.23
C LYS A 51 23.89 10.69 18.91
N GLN A 52 22.82 9.91 18.79
CA GLN A 52 22.03 9.80 17.55
C GLN A 52 20.92 10.86 17.45
N THR A 53 20.62 11.58 18.53
CA THR A 53 19.55 12.61 18.58
C THR A 53 20.04 14.06 18.53
N VAL A 54 21.30 14.34 18.20
CA VAL A 54 21.79 15.73 18.08
C VAL A 54 21.72 16.24 16.64
N GLY A 55 20.69 17.03 16.38
CA GLY A 55 20.61 18.02 15.29
C GLY A 55 20.33 19.40 15.88
N SER A 56 21.24 19.93 16.70
CA SER A 56 21.23 21.34 17.09
C SER A 56 22.08 22.13 16.11
N ASP A 57 21.43 22.75 15.13
CA ASP A 57 21.75 24.10 14.64
C ASP A 57 20.67 24.52 13.64
N ASN A 58 19.66 25.21 14.18
CA ASN A 58 18.64 25.91 13.41
C ASN A 58 19.30 27.03 12.59
N ALA A 59 19.46 26.81 11.30
CA ALA A 59 19.68 27.86 10.33
C ALA A 59 18.54 27.83 9.31
N ASN A 60 17.43 28.51 9.62
CA ASN A 60 16.54 29.13 8.63
C ASN A 60 15.51 30.02 9.34
N HIS A 61 15.91 31.27 9.59
CA HIS A 61 14.96 32.35 9.82
C HIS A 61 14.47 32.88 8.48
N THR A 62 13.18 32.72 8.19
CA THR A 62 12.48 33.62 7.28
C THR A 62 11.11 33.96 7.83
N ALA A 63 10.81 35.26 7.86
CA ALA A 63 9.63 35.86 8.45
C ALA A 63 8.34 35.48 7.71
N PRO A 64 7.18 35.47 8.39
CA PRO A 64 5.90 35.10 7.79
C PRO A 64 5.42 36.14 6.76
N ALA A 65 5.00 35.67 5.59
CA ALA A 65 4.26 36.47 4.61
C ALA A 65 2.77 36.57 4.98
N PRO A 66 2.05 37.64 4.60
CA PRO A 66 0.69 37.90 5.06
C PRO A 66 -0.35 37.00 4.39
N ALA A 67 -1.42 36.70 5.13
CA ALA A 67 -2.57 35.92 4.71
C ALA A 67 -3.21 36.41 3.39
N GLY A 68 -3.36 35.49 2.43
CA GLY A 68 -4.00 35.72 1.14
C GLY A 68 -5.53 35.81 1.25
N GLN A 69 -6.08 36.81 0.56
CA GLN A 69 -7.51 37.03 0.38
C GLN A 69 -8.12 36.01 -0.57
N GLU A 70 -9.28 35.47 -0.20
CA GLU A 70 -10.16 34.68 -1.07
C GLU A 70 -10.55 35.48 -2.32
N ALA A 71 -10.19 34.98 -3.51
CA ALA A 71 -10.67 35.51 -4.77
C ALA A 71 -12.00 34.84 -5.14
N SER A 72 -13.06 35.64 -5.18
CA SER A 72 -14.38 35.24 -5.69
C SER A 72 -14.38 35.08 -7.22
N PRO A 73 -15.18 34.17 -7.79
CA PRO A 73 -15.14 33.84 -9.21
C PRO A 73 -15.81 34.93 -10.07
N SER A 74 -15.07 35.49 -11.03
CA SER A 74 -15.62 36.37 -12.07
C SER A 74 -16.10 35.55 -13.27
N LYS A 75 -17.35 35.81 -13.70
CA LYS A 75 -17.98 35.26 -14.91
C LYS A 75 -17.55 36.01 -16.17
N GLU A 76 -17.66 35.27 -17.30
CA GLU A 76 -17.55 35.63 -18.72
C GLU A 76 -16.17 35.40 -19.38
N GLU A 77 -15.91 34.13 -19.73
CA GLU A 77 -14.91 33.70 -20.72
C GLU A 77 -15.48 33.93 -22.13
N ALA A 78 -15.11 35.04 -22.78
CA ALA A 78 -15.38 35.29 -24.20
C ALA A 78 -14.05 35.42 -24.96
N GLY A 79 -13.90 34.61 -26.02
CA GLY A 79 -12.68 34.43 -26.79
C GLY A 79 -12.23 35.68 -27.54
N ASP A 80 -11.15 36.27 -27.04
CA ASP A 80 -10.13 37.11 -27.72
C ASP A 80 -9.20 37.78 -26.67
N ALA A 81 -9.59 37.78 -25.39
CA ALA A 81 -8.75 38.28 -24.30
C ALA A 81 -7.66 37.28 -23.90
N ILE A 82 -6.44 37.79 -23.66
CA ILE A 82 -5.34 37.02 -23.09
C ILE A 82 -5.73 36.56 -21.67
N GLN A 83 -5.68 35.26 -21.41
CA GLN A 83 -6.03 34.63 -20.13
C GLN A 83 -4.80 34.38 -19.25
N GLN A 84 -5.02 34.14 -17.96
CA GLN A 84 -4.00 33.63 -17.04
C GLN A 84 -4.11 32.10 -16.91
N PRO A 85 -3.00 31.38 -16.65
CA PRO A 85 -3.03 29.96 -16.32
C PRO A 85 -3.93 29.65 -15.12
N LYS A 86 -4.57 28.47 -15.12
CA LYS A 86 -5.29 27.95 -13.94
C LYS A 86 -4.36 27.06 -13.12
N VAL A 87 -4.17 27.39 -11.84
CA VAL A 87 -3.26 26.70 -10.90
C VAL A 87 -4.01 26.14 -9.68
N VAL A 88 -3.53 25.04 -9.11
CA VAL A 88 -4.12 24.34 -7.95
C VAL A 88 -3.15 24.40 -6.77
N ALA A 89 -3.69 24.50 -5.55
CA ALA A 89 -2.88 24.49 -4.33
C ALA A 89 -2.16 23.13 -4.14
N GLN A 90 -0.88 23.18 -3.75
CA GLN A 90 -0.01 22.00 -3.64
C GLN A 90 0.02 21.36 -2.23
N GLU A 91 -0.48 22.05 -1.20
CA GLU A 91 -0.46 21.54 0.18
C GLU A 91 -1.72 20.73 0.49
N SER A 92 -1.55 19.64 1.25
CA SER A 92 -2.64 18.73 1.61
C SER A 92 -3.22 19.06 2.99
N ASP A 93 -4.53 18.92 3.19
CA ASP A 93 -5.20 19.14 4.48
C ASP A 93 -4.61 18.26 5.60
N ALA A 94 -4.15 17.05 5.26
CA ALA A 94 -3.49 16.15 6.20
C ALA A 94 -2.16 16.72 6.72
N GLU A 95 -1.34 17.28 5.82
CA GLU A 95 -0.09 17.95 6.19
C GLU A 95 -0.37 19.22 6.98
N SER A 96 -1.36 20.02 6.58
CA SER A 96 -1.79 21.21 7.34
C SER A 96 -2.29 20.85 8.74
N ALA A 97 -3.02 19.73 8.89
CA ALA A 97 -3.46 19.24 10.19
C ALA A 97 -2.29 18.79 11.07
N LEU A 98 -1.30 18.09 10.51
CA LEU A 98 -0.08 17.71 11.23
C LEU A 98 0.72 18.94 11.67
N LYS A 99 0.88 19.94 10.81
CA LYS A 99 1.53 21.21 11.16
C LYS A 99 0.76 21.98 12.23
N ALA A 100 -0.56 22.03 12.14
CA ALA A 100 -1.38 22.67 13.16
C ALA A 100 -1.27 21.96 14.52
N GLN A 101 -1.06 20.63 14.51
CA GLN A 101 -0.98 19.82 15.71
C GLN A 101 0.42 19.80 16.35
N TYR A 102 1.48 19.71 15.55
CA TYR A 102 2.86 19.47 16.01
C TYR A 102 3.86 20.59 15.67
N GLY A 103 3.42 21.61 14.92
CA GLY A 103 4.31 22.64 14.37
C GLY A 103 4.99 22.21 13.07
N GLU A 104 5.99 22.99 12.64
CA GLU A 104 6.77 22.64 11.44
C GLU A 104 7.56 21.34 11.63
N PRO A 105 7.73 20.53 10.57
CA PRO A 105 8.53 19.31 10.65
C PRO A 105 9.98 19.64 11.02
N VAL A 106 10.57 18.79 11.87
CA VAL A 106 11.98 18.91 12.29
C VAL A 106 12.95 18.39 11.24
N ALA A 107 12.48 17.56 10.31
CA ALA A 107 13.20 17.15 9.11
C ALA A 107 12.22 16.91 7.96
N VAL A 108 12.66 17.21 6.73
CA VAL A 108 11.92 16.97 5.50
C VAL A 108 12.90 16.37 4.50
N SER A 109 12.57 15.23 3.91
CA SER A 109 13.42 14.57 2.91
C SER A 109 12.62 13.78 1.87
N GLY A 110 12.82 14.05 0.59
CA GLY A 110 12.00 13.48 -0.49
C GLY A 110 10.52 13.78 -0.27
N GLN A 111 9.73 12.75 0.04
CA GLN A 111 8.29 12.82 0.38
C GLN A 111 8.01 12.72 1.89
N GLU A 112 9.07 12.58 2.70
CA GLU A 112 9.00 12.46 4.15
C GLU A 112 8.89 13.82 4.83
N GLN A 113 8.06 13.86 5.87
CA GLN A 113 8.05 14.89 6.89
C GLN A 113 8.11 14.23 8.27
N LEU A 114 9.13 14.57 9.05
CA LEU A 114 9.31 14.12 10.42
C LEU A 114 8.87 15.22 11.39
N TYR A 115 7.90 14.92 12.24
CA TYR A 115 7.42 15.81 13.29
C TYR A 115 7.87 15.30 14.65
N ARG A 116 8.35 16.21 15.49
CA ARG A 116 8.65 15.93 16.89
C ARG A 116 7.43 16.25 17.75
N VAL A 117 6.85 15.23 18.39
CA VAL A 117 5.70 15.40 19.30
C VAL A 117 6.18 15.88 20.66
N ASP A 118 7.22 15.23 21.18
CA ASP A 118 7.93 15.58 22.41
C ASP A 118 9.37 15.06 22.35
N ASP A 119 10.04 14.90 23.50
CA ASP A 119 11.44 14.46 23.54
C ASP A 119 11.65 13.00 23.09
N THR A 120 10.62 12.16 23.15
CA THR A 120 10.73 10.73 22.87
C THR A 120 9.75 10.22 21.81
N HIS A 121 8.76 11.01 21.39
CA HIS A 121 7.75 10.62 20.40
C HIS A 121 7.85 11.43 19.10
N PHE A 122 7.69 10.72 17.99
CA PHE A 122 7.83 11.25 16.64
C PHE A 122 6.72 10.74 15.71
N VAL A 123 6.41 11.55 14.70
CA VAL A 123 5.51 11.18 13.59
C VAL A 123 6.27 11.32 12.29
N THR A 124 6.46 10.22 11.57
CA THR A 124 6.95 10.21 10.20
C THR A 124 5.75 10.12 9.26
N HIS A 125 5.54 11.14 8.43
CA HIS A 125 4.53 11.15 7.38
C HIS A 125 5.18 11.07 6.01
N ILE A 126 4.77 10.11 5.18
CA ILE A 126 5.22 9.93 3.81
C ILE A 126 4.02 10.21 2.90
N GLY A 127 4.04 11.39 2.27
CA GLY A 127 2.98 11.87 1.39
C GLY A 127 3.19 11.50 -0.08
N SER A 128 2.29 11.99 -0.93
CA SER A 128 2.36 11.80 -2.39
C SER A 128 3.16 12.89 -3.11
N SER A 129 3.39 14.04 -2.46
CA SER A 129 4.12 15.17 -3.03
C SER A 129 5.60 15.15 -2.60
N VAL A 130 6.49 15.38 -3.57
CA VAL A 130 7.94 15.52 -3.33
C VAL A 130 8.20 16.93 -2.79
N LYS A 131 8.83 17.00 -1.61
CA LYS A 131 9.14 18.22 -0.86
C LYS A 131 10.59 18.67 -1.03
N THR A 132 11.52 17.73 -1.10
CA THR A 132 12.94 17.99 -1.37
C THR A 132 13.46 16.98 -2.40
N TYR A 133 14.60 17.29 -3.03
CA TYR A 133 15.30 16.38 -3.93
C TYR A 133 16.81 16.59 -3.83
N MET A 134 17.58 15.59 -4.25
CA MET A 134 19.04 15.72 -4.39
C MET A 134 19.36 16.41 -5.72
N ASP A 135 20.03 17.55 -5.66
CA ASP A 135 20.48 18.29 -6.83
C ASP A 135 21.71 17.63 -7.51
N GLN A 136 22.23 18.26 -8.57
CA GLN A 136 23.37 17.75 -9.33
C GLN A 136 24.68 17.70 -8.53
N ASP A 137 24.80 18.50 -7.47
CA ASP A 137 25.96 18.54 -6.58
C ASP A 137 25.81 17.54 -5.41
N GLY A 138 24.69 16.81 -5.36
CA GLY A 138 24.38 15.85 -4.29
C GLY A 138 23.90 16.52 -3.02
N VAL A 139 23.42 17.77 -3.10
CA VAL A 139 22.86 18.53 -1.98
C VAL A 139 21.34 18.38 -2.01
N GLU A 140 20.75 18.11 -0.85
CA GLU A 140 19.30 18.06 -0.72
C GLU A 140 18.73 19.48 -0.61
N VAL A 141 17.84 19.84 -1.53
CA VAL A 141 17.23 21.16 -1.63
C VAL A 141 15.70 21.09 -1.69
N PRO A 142 14.98 22.10 -1.20
CA PRO A 142 13.52 22.13 -1.26
C PRO A 142 13.01 22.31 -2.69
N VAL A 143 11.88 21.68 -3.01
CA VAL A 143 11.18 21.86 -4.27
C VAL A 143 10.44 23.19 -4.28
N ASP A 144 10.73 24.05 -5.26
CA ASP A 144 10.02 25.30 -5.55
C ASP A 144 9.72 25.36 -7.06
N LEU A 145 8.52 24.91 -7.43
CA LEU A 145 8.09 24.84 -8.82
C LEU A 145 7.64 26.20 -9.39
N SER A 146 7.69 27.29 -8.62
CA SER A 146 7.29 28.60 -9.13
C SER A 146 8.23 29.07 -10.25
N LEU A 147 7.63 29.52 -11.35
CA LEU A 147 8.35 29.91 -12.56
C LEU A 147 8.98 31.29 -12.38
N TYR A 148 10.26 31.40 -12.75
CA TYR A 148 10.95 32.68 -12.86
C TYR A 148 11.37 32.95 -14.30
N SER A 149 11.49 34.24 -14.64
CA SER A 149 11.88 34.71 -15.97
C SER A 149 13.40 34.64 -16.16
N TYR A 150 13.86 34.05 -17.26
CA TYR A 150 15.26 33.87 -17.59
C TYR A 150 15.56 34.27 -19.04
N HIS A 151 16.64 35.03 -19.25
CA HIS A 151 17.08 35.47 -20.58
C HIS A 151 18.48 34.94 -20.89
N ALA A 152 18.62 34.24 -22.01
CA ALA A 152 19.91 33.74 -22.47
C ALA A 152 19.99 33.78 -24.00
N ASN A 153 21.14 34.23 -24.53
CA ASN A 153 21.41 34.28 -25.98
C ASN A 153 20.32 34.97 -26.81
N GLY A 154 19.73 36.05 -26.26
CA GLY A 154 18.64 36.79 -26.92
C GLY A 154 17.28 36.09 -26.91
N LYS A 155 17.15 34.97 -26.20
CA LYS A 155 15.90 34.21 -26.03
C LYS A 155 15.37 34.37 -24.60
N HIS A 156 14.06 34.21 -24.44
CA HIS A 156 13.35 34.37 -23.16
C HIS A 156 12.67 33.06 -22.79
N TYR A 157 12.84 32.67 -21.53
CA TYR A 157 12.41 31.40 -20.97
C TYR A 157 11.80 31.60 -19.58
N TYR A 158 11.03 30.61 -19.16
CA TYR A 158 10.52 30.42 -17.82
C TYR A 158 10.99 29.07 -17.31
N LEU A 159 11.55 29.05 -16.10
CA LEU A 159 12.09 27.85 -15.47
C LEU A 159 11.54 27.76 -14.04
N PRO A 160 11.28 26.56 -13.50
CA PRO A 160 11.02 26.41 -12.07
C PRO A 160 12.28 26.82 -11.30
N LYS A 161 12.11 27.44 -10.13
CA LYS A 161 13.24 27.84 -9.28
C LYS A 161 14.04 26.64 -8.80
N GLU A 162 13.36 25.61 -8.29
CA GLU A 162 13.97 24.37 -7.81
C GLU A 162 13.08 23.17 -8.14
N SER A 163 13.55 22.25 -8.96
CA SER A 163 12.76 21.11 -9.42
C SER A 163 13.60 19.86 -9.67
N PRO A 164 13.18 18.67 -9.17
CA PRO A 164 13.84 17.40 -9.47
C PRO A 164 13.82 17.03 -10.96
N VAL A 165 12.85 17.56 -11.70
CA VAL A 165 12.79 17.46 -13.16
C VAL A 165 12.97 18.87 -13.72
N GLY A 166 14.07 19.07 -14.46
CA GLY A 166 14.33 20.33 -15.13
C GLY A 166 13.31 20.54 -16.25
N VAL A 167 12.61 21.68 -16.22
CA VAL A 167 11.65 22.05 -17.26
C VAL A 167 12.00 23.43 -17.79
N ILE A 168 12.17 23.56 -19.10
CA ILE A 168 12.47 24.85 -19.75
C ILE A 168 11.30 25.20 -20.66
N LEU A 169 10.60 26.29 -20.34
CA LEU A 169 9.41 26.77 -21.05
C LEU A 169 9.74 28.07 -21.79
N PRO A 170 9.91 28.07 -23.12
CA PRO A 170 10.20 29.28 -23.89
C PRO A 170 9.03 30.27 -23.90
N SER A 171 9.28 31.58 -23.87
CA SER A 171 8.20 32.56 -24.14
C SER A 171 7.62 32.44 -25.56
N GLU A 172 8.40 31.87 -26.47
CA GLU A 172 8.03 31.56 -27.86
C GLU A 172 8.42 30.11 -28.19
N VAL A 173 7.45 29.20 -28.35
CA VAL A 173 7.70 27.78 -28.65
C VAL A 173 7.67 27.51 -30.14
N LYS A 174 8.78 26.99 -30.67
CA LYS A 174 8.97 26.52 -32.06
C LYS A 174 10.08 25.47 -32.08
N LYS A 175 10.39 24.92 -33.25
CA LYS A 175 11.41 23.86 -33.38
C LYS A 175 12.80 24.28 -32.84
N GLU A 176 13.17 25.54 -32.98
CA GLU A 176 14.47 26.10 -32.54
C GLU A 176 14.48 26.53 -31.06
N THR A 177 13.29 26.59 -30.44
CA THR A 177 13.05 26.87 -29.02
C THR A 177 11.98 25.90 -28.52
N PRO A 178 12.33 24.61 -28.38
CA PRO A 178 11.40 23.61 -27.89
C PRO A 178 11.23 23.74 -26.36
N ILE A 179 10.20 23.09 -25.85
CA ILE A 179 10.06 22.80 -24.42
C ILE A 179 10.98 21.63 -24.09
N ASP A 180 11.91 21.84 -23.15
CA ASP A 180 12.83 20.78 -22.72
C ASP A 180 12.37 20.20 -21.38
N VAL A 181 12.37 18.86 -21.29
CA VAL A 181 12.18 18.11 -20.05
C VAL A 181 13.45 17.30 -19.79
N ILE A 182 14.07 17.55 -18.64
CA ILE A 182 15.40 17.07 -18.27
C ILE A 182 15.30 16.32 -16.95
N HIS A 183 15.80 15.10 -16.93
CA HIS A 183 15.92 14.32 -15.70
C HIS A 183 17.31 13.71 -15.64
N GLN A 184 18.07 14.05 -14.60
CA GLN A 184 19.49 13.73 -14.51
C GLN A 184 20.23 14.26 -15.76
N GLU A 185 20.94 13.40 -16.50
CA GLU A 185 21.65 13.76 -17.73
C GLU A 185 20.79 13.58 -19.00
N GLU A 186 19.57 13.06 -18.86
CA GLU A 186 18.71 12.70 -19.97
C GLU A 186 17.73 13.82 -20.32
N LYS A 187 17.47 14.01 -21.60
CA LYS A 187 16.63 15.12 -22.10
C LYS A 187 15.78 14.73 -23.29
N ILE A 188 14.49 15.04 -23.21
CA ILE A 188 13.60 15.07 -24.37
C ILE A 188 13.12 16.49 -24.64
N SER A 189 12.76 16.77 -25.89
CA SER A 189 12.23 18.08 -26.28
C SER A 189 10.92 17.96 -27.05
N LEU A 190 9.94 18.80 -26.70
CA LEU A 190 8.66 18.92 -27.38
C LEU A 190 8.58 20.24 -28.16
N TYR A 191 8.06 20.19 -29.39
CA TYR A 191 7.87 21.41 -30.19
C TYR A 191 6.65 21.30 -31.11
N PRO A 192 5.96 22.42 -31.37
CA PRO A 192 4.84 22.40 -32.29
C PRO A 192 5.31 22.21 -33.74
N LEU A 193 4.50 21.50 -34.54
CA LEU A 193 4.79 21.27 -35.97
C LEU A 193 4.06 22.26 -36.90
N GLU A 194 2.94 22.83 -36.45
CA GLU A 194 2.05 23.63 -37.29
C GLU A 194 2.17 25.14 -37.02
N LYS A 195 2.12 25.54 -35.75
CA LYS A 195 2.03 26.94 -35.32
C LYS A 195 3.08 27.25 -34.26
N THR A 196 3.58 28.47 -34.25
CA THR A 196 4.44 28.96 -33.17
C THR A 196 3.57 29.41 -32.00
N TYR A 197 3.97 29.11 -30.78
CA TYR A 197 3.26 29.56 -29.58
C TYR A 197 3.95 30.82 -29.07
N ASP A 198 3.39 32.01 -29.25
CA ASP A 198 4.07 33.30 -29.04
C ASP A 198 3.37 34.27 -28.06
N LYS A 199 2.22 33.88 -27.50
CA LYS A 199 1.42 34.69 -26.57
C LYS A 199 1.35 34.06 -25.17
N ALA A 200 2.50 34.02 -24.50
CA ALA A 200 2.63 33.43 -23.17
C ALA A 200 2.13 34.36 -22.03
N THR A 201 1.43 33.77 -21.07
CA THR A 201 1.17 34.33 -19.72
C THR A 201 1.60 33.32 -18.66
N VAL A 202 1.98 33.80 -17.47
CA VAL A 202 2.59 32.95 -16.43
C VAL A 202 1.99 33.28 -15.07
N GLU A 203 1.67 32.22 -14.32
CA GLU A 203 1.12 32.27 -12.96
C GLU A 203 1.69 31.07 -12.18
N GLN A 204 2.35 31.33 -11.05
CA GLN A 204 2.97 30.30 -10.20
C GLN A 204 3.83 29.29 -10.99
N ASN A 205 3.45 28.01 -11.03
CA ASN A 205 4.16 26.92 -11.70
C ASN A 205 3.66 26.65 -13.13
N ALA A 206 2.82 27.52 -13.70
CA ALA A 206 2.18 27.29 -15.01
C ALA A 206 2.41 28.44 -16.00
N ILE A 207 2.43 28.09 -17.28
CA ILE A 207 2.48 28.99 -18.44
C ILE A 207 1.33 28.66 -19.39
N LEU A 208 0.65 29.68 -19.91
CA LEU A 208 -0.44 29.55 -20.87
C LEU A 208 -0.05 30.24 -22.17
N TYR A 209 -0.03 29.49 -23.26
CA TYR A 209 0.11 30.03 -24.61
C TYR A 209 -1.28 30.26 -25.20
N ASN A 210 -1.63 31.52 -25.37
CA ASN A 210 -2.97 31.93 -25.78
C ASN A 210 -3.11 31.92 -27.31
N ASN A 211 -4.26 31.47 -27.81
CA ASN A 211 -4.67 31.53 -29.21
C ASN A 211 -3.62 30.92 -30.16
N VAL A 212 -3.07 29.74 -29.81
CA VAL A 212 -2.02 29.07 -30.59
C VAL A 212 -2.51 28.61 -31.96
N ASP A 213 -3.80 28.28 -32.06
CA ASP A 213 -4.48 27.99 -33.31
C ASP A 213 -5.98 28.31 -33.18
N GLY A 214 -6.38 29.49 -33.69
CA GLY A 214 -7.75 29.97 -33.56
C GLY A 214 -8.13 30.17 -32.10
N ALA A 215 -9.20 29.52 -31.67
CA ALA A 215 -9.71 29.56 -30.29
C ALA A 215 -9.15 28.42 -29.41
N THR A 216 -7.92 27.96 -29.70
CA THR A 216 -7.20 26.94 -28.94
C THR A 216 -6.08 27.58 -28.13
N ASP A 217 -6.03 27.29 -26.83
CA ASP A 217 -4.92 27.62 -25.95
C ASP A 217 -4.15 26.34 -25.57
N VAL A 218 -2.89 26.49 -25.15
CA VAL A 218 -2.09 25.38 -24.61
C VAL A 218 -1.45 25.82 -23.30
N GLN A 219 -1.79 25.17 -22.20
CA GLN A 219 -1.17 25.39 -20.90
C GLN A 219 -0.09 24.34 -20.65
N TYR A 220 1.00 24.73 -20.01
CA TYR A 220 1.92 23.80 -19.39
C TYR A 220 2.04 24.10 -17.89
N THR A 221 1.88 23.07 -17.06
CA THR A 221 2.00 23.15 -15.61
C THR A 221 3.18 22.29 -15.16
N VAL A 222 4.17 22.88 -14.50
CA VAL A 222 5.33 22.16 -13.97
C VAL A 222 4.94 21.37 -12.73
N GLN A 223 5.28 20.08 -12.72
CA GLN A 223 5.08 19.15 -11.60
C GLN A 223 6.44 18.65 -11.09
N SER A 224 6.48 18.14 -9.86
CA SER A 224 7.71 17.55 -9.30
C SER A 224 8.15 16.25 -9.99
N ASN A 225 7.34 15.69 -10.87
CA ASN A 225 7.70 14.54 -11.68
C ASN A 225 7.63 14.82 -13.18
N GLY A 226 7.60 16.07 -13.63
CA GLY A 226 7.60 16.40 -15.05
C GLY A 226 6.83 17.65 -15.42
N VAL A 227 6.20 17.63 -16.59
CA VAL A 227 5.39 18.74 -17.08
C VAL A 227 4.09 18.19 -17.66
N LYS A 228 3.01 18.82 -17.26
CA LYS A 228 1.67 18.56 -17.75
C LYS A 228 1.33 19.55 -18.84
N GLU A 229 0.77 19.09 -19.95
CA GLU A 229 0.21 19.92 -21.03
C GLU A 229 -1.32 19.85 -20.98
N GLU A 230 -2.01 20.98 -21.18
CA GLU A 230 -3.46 21.01 -21.37
C GLU A 230 -3.78 21.76 -22.65
N ILE A 231 -4.39 21.08 -23.62
CA ILE A 231 -4.92 21.68 -24.84
C ILE A 231 -6.36 22.13 -24.54
N VAL A 232 -6.59 23.44 -24.57
CA VAL A 232 -7.89 24.04 -24.22
C VAL A 232 -8.59 24.47 -25.51
N LEU A 233 -9.67 23.81 -25.85
CA LEU A 233 -10.54 24.18 -26.95
C LEU A 233 -11.62 25.10 -26.40
N ALA A 234 -11.68 26.37 -26.82
CA ALA A 234 -12.74 27.28 -26.36
C ALA A 234 -14.09 27.04 -27.07
N LYS A 235 -14.09 26.36 -28.22
CA LYS A 235 -15.28 25.93 -28.98
C LYS A 235 -14.90 24.83 -29.97
N TRP A 236 -15.91 24.11 -30.48
CA TRP A 236 -15.71 23.12 -31.55
C TRP A 236 -15.44 23.79 -32.91
N GLU A 237 -14.29 23.49 -33.52
CA GLU A 237 -13.89 24.00 -34.86
C GLU A 237 -13.47 22.86 -35.81
N ASP A 238 -14.06 21.66 -35.68
CA ASP A 238 -13.73 20.45 -36.44
C ASP A 238 -12.29 19.90 -36.23
N LYS A 239 -11.56 20.44 -35.26
CA LYS A 239 -10.20 20.03 -34.87
C LYS A 239 -10.24 19.04 -33.69
N HIS A 240 -9.73 17.82 -33.92
CA HIS A 240 -9.70 16.73 -32.94
C HIS A 240 -8.36 15.95 -32.94
N ARG A 241 -7.37 16.44 -33.69
CA ARG A 241 -6.04 15.84 -33.80
C ARG A 241 -5.01 16.92 -33.50
N PHE A 242 -4.09 16.62 -32.59
CA PHE A 242 -3.06 17.55 -32.13
C PHE A 242 -1.71 16.87 -32.27
N THR A 243 -0.87 17.36 -33.18
CA THR A 243 0.42 16.72 -33.48
C THR A 243 1.58 17.64 -33.08
N TYR A 244 2.51 17.09 -32.31
CA TYR A 244 3.75 17.76 -31.94
C TYR A 244 4.97 16.87 -32.20
N GLY A 245 6.12 17.51 -32.37
CA GLY A 245 7.40 16.82 -32.53
C GLY A 245 7.98 16.45 -31.17
N LEU A 246 8.49 15.23 -31.08
CA LEU A 246 9.25 14.71 -29.95
C LEU A 246 10.68 14.43 -30.42
N LYS A 247 11.63 15.23 -29.92
CA LYS A 247 13.06 14.99 -30.11
C LYS A 247 13.55 14.04 -29.03
N ALA A 248 13.82 12.80 -29.43
CA ALA A 248 14.20 11.70 -28.53
C ALA A 248 15.12 10.68 -29.23
N ASP A 249 15.90 11.13 -30.22
CA ASP A 249 16.62 10.28 -31.18
C ASP A 249 17.73 9.43 -30.52
N SER A 250 18.20 9.87 -29.36
CA SER A 250 19.17 9.16 -28.51
C SER A 250 18.56 7.94 -27.80
N TYR A 251 17.24 7.77 -27.85
CA TYR A 251 16.48 6.81 -27.05
C TYR A 251 15.71 5.81 -27.91
N ASP A 252 15.33 4.70 -27.28
CA ASP A 252 14.35 3.77 -27.84
C ASP A 252 12.95 4.26 -27.46
N VAL A 253 12.15 4.67 -28.44
CA VAL A 253 10.82 5.21 -28.23
C VAL A 253 9.79 4.27 -28.84
N SER A 254 8.80 3.87 -28.05
CA SER A 254 7.72 2.99 -28.49
C SER A 254 6.37 3.46 -27.95
N LEU A 255 5.30 3.09 -28.67
CA LEU A 255 3.93 3.26 -28.23
C LEU A 255 3.42 1.91 -27.70
N GLU A 256 3.10 1.85 -26.42
CA GLU A 256 2.61 0.65 -25.73
C GLU A 256 1.43 1.02 -24.85
N ASN A 257 0.30 0.30 -24.95
CA ASN A 257 -0.90 0.53 -24.13
C ASN A 257 -1.36 2.00 -24.08
N ASN A 258 -1.35 2.68 -25.23
CA ASN A 258 -1.71 4.11 -25.34
C ASN A 258 -0.76 5.07 -24.58
N GLN A 259 0.51 4.69 -24.44
CA GLN A 259 1.56 5.50 -23.81
C GLN A 259 2.81 5.51 -24.68
N VAL A 260 3.43 6.67 -24.85
CA VAL A 260 4.74 6.76 -25.50
C VAL A 260 5.80 6.60 -24.42
N LEU A 261 6.57 5.52 -24.50
CA LEU A 261 7.63 5.17 -23.58
C LEU A 261 8.97 5.52 -24.19
N VAL A 262 9.74 6.38 -23.52
CA VAL A 262 11.11 6.73 -23.88
C VAL A 262 12.05 5.95 -22.98
N ARG A 263 12.82 5.03 -23.57
CA ARG A 263 13.75 4.14 -22.85
C ARG A 263 15.20 4.45 -23.17
N GLU A 264 16.05 4.17 -22.19
CA GLU A 264 17.48 4.16 -22.43
C GLU A 264 17.81 3.14 -23.54
N LYS A 265 18.64 3.56 -24.50
CA LYS A 265 18.90 2.79 -25.72
C LYS A 265 19.42 1.38 -25.43
N GLY A 266 18.72 0.37 -25.95
CA GLY A 266 19.04 -1.05 -25.75
C GLY A 266 18.75 -1.59 -24.35
N LYS A 267 18.05 -0.83 -23.48
CA LYS A 267 17.71 -1.25 -22.12
C LYS A 267 16.20 -1.16 -21.86
N THR A 268 15.76 -1.79 -20.78
CA THR A 268 14.37 -1.74 -20.33
C THR A 268 14.05 -0.56 -19.42
N LYS A 269 15.07 0.22 -19.01
CA LYS A 269 14.92 1.40 -18.15
C LYS A 269 14.12 2.48 -18.88
N ILE A 270 12.96 2.82 -18.33
CA ILE A 270 12.12 3.92 -18.80
C ILE A 270 12.68 5.22 -18.23
N LEU A 271 12.87 6.22 -19.09
CA LEU A 271 13.36 7.54 -18.75
C LEU A 271 12.21 8.57 -18.68
N PHE A 272 11.31 8.53 -19.67
CA PHE A 272 10.15 9.41 -19.74
C PHE A 272 8.92 8.63 -20.23
N VAL A 273 7.75 9.06 -19.76
CA VAL A 273 6.45 8.52 -20.17
C VAL A 273 5.59 9.68 -20.64
N LEU A 274 5.03 9.58 -21.85
CA LEU A 274 4.01 10.51 -22.32
C LEU A 274 2.67 9.79 -22.39
N THR A 275 1.65 10.38 -21.78
CA THR A 275 0.28 9.87 -21.74
C THR A 275 -0.69 10.94 -22.24
N ALA A 276 -1.87 10.54 -22.72
CA ALA A 276 -2.98 11.46 -22.98
C ALA A 276 -4.27 10.87 -22.37
N PRO A 277 -4.40 10.90 -21.03
CA PRO A 277 -5.42 10.14 -20.31
C PRO A 277 -6.87 10.45 -20.66
N MET A 278 -7.23 11.73 -20.84
CA MET A 278 -8.64 12.12 -20.88
C MET A 278 -8.90 13.53 -21.42
N MET A 279 -10.17 13.80 -21.70
CA MET A 279 -10.71 15.13 -21.98
C MET A 279 -11.93 15.44 -21.11
N VAL A 280 -12.12 16.72 -20.77
CA VAL A 280 -13.23 17.20 -19.92
C VAL A 280 -13.88 18.45 -20.49
N ASP A 281 -15.19 18.56 -20.35
CA ASP A 281 -15.95 19.76 -20.71
C ASP A 281 -16.10 20.74 -19.52
N SER A 282 -16.62 21.95 -19.75
CA SER A 282 -16.67 22.99 -18.72
C SER A 282 -17.70 22.72 -17.61
N LYS A 283 -18.55 21.70 -17.75
CA LYS A 283 -19.45 21.20 -16.70
C LYS A 283 -18.87 20.01 -15.93
N GLY A 284 -17.69 19.52 -16.33
CA GLY A 284 -17.02 18.39 -15.69
C GLY A 284 -17.35 17.04 -16.32
N GLU A 285 -18.04 16.97 -17.46
CA GLU A 285 -18.24 15.71 -18.18
C GLU A 285 -16.93 15.23 -18.79
N THR A 286 -16.59 13.93 -18.63
CA THR A 286 -15.29 13.38 -19.03
C THR A 286 -15.39 12.33 -20.13
N SER A 287 -14.30 12.14 -20.88
CA SER A 287 -14.13 10.99 -21.78
C SER A 287 -12.66 10.55 -21.81
N GLN A 288 -12.46 9.23 -21.86
CA GLN A 288 -11.16 8.57 -22.08
C GLN A 288 -10.99 8.12 -23.54
N ASP A 289 -11.91 8.50 -24.44
CA ASP A 289 -11.85 8.14 -25.85
C ASP A 289 -10.82 9.02 -26.59
N LEU A 290 -9.56 8.84 -26.22
CA LEU A 290 -8.40 9.45 -26.86
C LEU A 290 -7.34 8.40 -27.13
N THR A 291 -6.66 8.54 -28.27
CA THR A 291 -5.56 7.66 -28.64
C THR A 291 -4.30 8.46 -28.95
N LEU A 292 -3.16 7.89 -28.59
CA LEU A 292 -1.85 8.36 -29.00
C LEU A 292 -1.42 7.59 -30.25
N GLU A 293 -0.95 8.33 -31.25
CA GLU A 293 -0.24 7.77 -32.39
C GLU A 293 1.22 8.22 -32.31
N LEU A 294 2.14 7.34 -32.75
CA LEU A 294 3.57 7.60 -32.76
C LEU A 294 4.14 7.28 -34.14
N ASP A 295 4.66 8.30 -34.81
CA ASP A 295 5.34 8.16 -36.10
C ASP A 295 6.81 8.55 -35.98
N LYS A 296 7.70 7.80 -36.64
CA LYS A 296 9.11 8.18 -36.78
C LYS A 296 9.37 8.79 -38.14
N LYS A 297 9.86 10.03 -38.18
CA LYS A 297 10.16 10.74 -39.43
C LYS A 297 11.41 11.61 -39.29
N ASP A 298 12.33 11.49 -40.24
CA ASP A 298 13.56 12.31 -40.32
C ASP A 298 14.39 12.30 -39.02
N GLY A 299 14.54 11.11 -38.42
CA GLY A 299 15.27 10.93 -37.16
C GLY A 299 14.47 11.25 -35.90
N ASN A 300 13.44 12.09 -35.99
CA ASN A 300 12.60 12.54 -34.87
C ASN A 300 11.28 11.76 -34.79
N TYR A 301 10.60 11.86 -33.65
CA TYR A 301 9.27 11.28 -33.45
C TYR A 301 8.19 12.35 -33.58
N ARG A 302 6.99 11.94 -34.00
CA ARG A 302 5.77 12.75 -33.98
C ARG A 302 4.77 12.03 -33.11
N VAL A 303 4.22 12.73 -32.14
CA VAL A 303 3.18 12.23 -31.27
C VAL A 303 1.89 12.95 -31.65
N THR A 304 0.83 12.18 -31.92
CA THR A 304 -0.49 12.72 -32.23
C THR A 304 -1.45 12.33 -31.13
N VAL A 305 -2.06 13.32 -30.47
CA VAL A 305 -3.23 13.11 -29.61
C VAL A 305 -4.48 13.17 -30.49
N VAL A 306 -5.21 12.06 -30.57
CA VAL A 306 -6.45 11.93 -31.35
C VAL A 306 -7.61 11.84 -30.37
N ALA A 307 -8.36 12.92 -30.20
CA ALA A 307 -9.55 12.98 -29.38
C ALA A 307 -10.79 12.51 -30.17
N ALA A 308 -11.75 11.85 -29.50
CA ALA A 308 -12.96 11.38 -30.15
C ALA A 308 -13.81 12.55 -30.69
N LYS A 309 -13.94 12.59 -32.02
CA LYS A 309 -14.72 13.60 -32.75
C LYS A 309 -16.19 13.60 -32.33
N ASP A 310 -16.80 12.43 -32.16
CA ASP A 310 -18.22 12.32 -31.82
C ASP A 310 -18.51 12.87 -30.42
N TRP A 311 -17.58 12.67 -29.48
CA TRP A 311 -17.70 13.25 -28.14
C TRP A 311 -17.55 14.77 -28.21
N LEU A 312 -16.51 15.29 -28.87
CA LEU A 312 -16.25 16.74 -28.97
C LEU A 312 -17.36 17.51 -29.72
N SER A 313 -17.94 16.90 -30.75
CA SER A 313 -18.99 17.52 -31.58
C SER A 313 -20.41 17.31 -31.05
N SER A 314 -20.58 16.59 -29.94
CA SER A 314 -21.91 16.33 -29.38
C SER A 314 -22.61 17.65 -28.97
N PRO A 315 -23.91 17.82 -29.30
CA PRO A 315 -24.69 18.99 -28.89
C PRO A 315 -24.78 19.20 -27.37
N GLU A 316 -24.50 18.17 -26.58
CA GLU A 316 -24.51 18.22 -25.12
C GLU A 316 -23.21 18.83 -24.54
N ARG A 317 -22.14 18.91 -25.34
CA ARG A 317 -20.84 19.38 -24.86
C ARG A 317 -20.86 20.86 -24.53
N THR A 318 -20.34 21.18 -23.36
CA THR A 318 -20.17 22.57 -22.92
C THR A 318 -18.69 22.92 -22.97
N TYR A 319 -18.33 23.91 -23.79
CA TYR A 319 -16.96 24.39 -23.90
C TYR A 319 -16.64 25.46 -22.83
N PRO A 320 -15.37 25.73 -22.48
CA PRO A 320 -14.16 25.12 -23.03
C PRO A 320 -14.00 23.64 -22.68
N VAL A 321 -13.43 22.87 -23.61
CA VAL A 321 -13.00 21.49 -23.39
C VAL A 321 -11.48 21.47 -23.17
N ARG A 322 -11.01 20.70 -22.18
CA ARG A 322 -9.57 20.52 -21.91
C ARG A 322 -9.17 19.09 -22.22
N ILE A 323 -8.11 18.92 -23.00
CA ILE A 323 -7.48 17.64 -23.34
C ILE A 323 -6.12 17.61 -22.68
N ASP A 324 -5.80 16.52 -21.99
CA ASP A 324 -4.70 16.47 -21.02
C ASP A 324 -3.59 15.48 -21.43
N PRO A 325 -2.61 15.89 -22.25
CA PRO A 325 -1.37 15.15 -22.41
C PRO A 325 -0.33 15.47 -21.33
N THR A 326 0.35 14.47 -20.78
CA THR A 326 1.33 14.65 -19.69
C THR A 326 2.64 13.96 -19.99
N VAL A 327 3.76 14.63 -19.69
CA VAL A 327 5.11 14.04 -19.72
C VAL A 327 5.62 13.90 -18.29
N THR A 328 5.83 12.66 -17.86
CA THR A 328 6.32 12.36 -16.52
C THR A 328 7.60 11.52 -16.51
N VAL A 329 8.34 11.67 -15.42
CA VAL A 329 9.37 10.75 -14.93
C VAL A 329 8.69 9.84 -13.89
N PRO A 330 9.00 8.52 -13.86
CA PRO A 330 8.44 7.61 -12.86
C PRO A 330 8.67 8.10 -11.42
N ARG A 331 7.62 8.13 -10.59
CA ARG A 331 7.69 8.60 -9.19
C ARG A 331 8.51 7.66 -8.30
N GLU A 332 8.99 8.18 -7.17
CA GLU A 332 10.02 7.48 -6.39
C GLU A 332 9.49 6.75 -5.14
N ASN A 333 8.84 7.35 -4.12
CA ASN A 333 8.68 6.60 -2.85
C ASN A 333 7.37 5.82 -2.66
N ILE A 334 6.22 6.29 -3.15
CA ILE A 334 4.96 5.51 -3.15
C ILE A 334 4.44 5.41 -4.57
N LEU A 335 4.48 4.20 -5.11
CA LEU A 335 3.94 3.86 -6.42
C LEU A 335 2.78 2.89 -6.25
N ASN A 336 1.74 3.01 -7.08
CA ASN A 336 0.75 1.96 -7.19
C ASN A 336 0.39 1.55 -8.62
N ALA A 337 -0.12 0.32 -8.72
CA ALA A 337 -0.68 -0.23 -9.94
C ALA A 337 -1.94 -1.03 -9.62
N VAL A 338 -2.92 -0.95 -10.49
CA VAL A 338 -4.16 -1.72 -10.36
C VAL A 338 -4.14 -2.86 -11.36
N THR A 339 -4.38 -4.08 -10.88
CA THR A 339 -4.54 -5.26 -11.74
C THR A 339 -6.01 -5.61 -11.85
N SER A 340 -6.47 -5.98 -13.04
CA SER A 340 -7.87 -6.30 -13.36
C SER A 340 -7.95 -7.59 -14.19
N THR A 341 -8.96 -8.43 -13.93
CA THR A 341 -9.22 -9.62 -14.75
C THR A 341 -9.62 -9.33 -16.19
N VAL A 342 -10.10 -8.12 -16.49
CA VAL A 342 -10.61 -7.75 -17.83
C VAL A 342 -9.61 -6.86 -18.58
N HIS A 343 -8.96 -5.95 -17.86
CA HIS A 343 -8.03 -4.98 -18.43
C HIS A 343 -6.55 -5.31 -18.19
N GLY A 344 -6.25 -6.39 -17.44
CA GLY A 344 -4.89 -6.80 -17.12
C GLY A 344 -4.23 -5.86 -16.11
N ARG A 345 -3.61 -4.79 -16.60
CA ARG A 345 -3.00 -3.72 -15.81
C ARG A 345 -3.61 -2.39 -16.25
N TYR A 346 -3.97 -1.57 -15.28
CA TYR A 346 -4.30 -0.18 -15.57
C TYR A 346 -3.42 0.72 -14.69
N LEU A 347 -2.81 1.71 -15.33
CA LEU A 347 -2.05 2.78 -14.68
C LEU A 347 -3.04 3.85 -14.22
N GLY A 348 -2.97 4.17 -12.94
CA GLY A 348 -3.84 5.06 -12.16
C GLY A 348 -3.99 6.49 -12.65
N LEU A 349 -4.29 6.71 -13.91
CA LEU A 349 -4.64 8.02 -14.45
C LEU A 349 -6.10 8.36 -14.08
N GLY A 350 -6.60 7.89 -12.93
CA GLY A 350 -8.00 7.95 -12.51
C GLY A 350 -8.30 7.06 -11.29
N TYR A 351 -9.56 6.62 -11.14
CA TYR A 351 -9.98 5.81 -9.98
C TYR A 351 -9.38 4.41 -9.99
N GLY A 352 -8.65 4.04 -8.95
CA GLY A 352 -8.23 2.67 -8.68
C GLY A 352 -9.41 1.82 -8.25
N TYR A 353 -9.38 0.51 -8.49
CA TYR A 353 -10.49 -0.37 -8.10
C TYR A 353 -10.01 -1.53 -7.24
N VAL A 354 -10.79 -1.83 -6.20
CA VAL A 354 -10.61 -3.02 -5.35
C VAL A 354 -11.93 -3.76 -5.28
N GLY A 355 -11.94 -5.07 -5.57
CA GLY A 355 -13.16 -5.89 -5.66
C GLY A 355 -13.71 -6.00 -7.08
N TYR A 356 -14.93 -6.50 -7.23
CA TYR A 356 -15.60 -6.66 -8.53
C TYR A 356 -16.32 -5.37 -8.94
N MET A 357 -16.05 -4.88 -10.14
CA MET A 357 -16.62 -3.63 -10.66
C MET A 357 -17.14 -3.83 -12.09
N THR A 358 -18.39 -3.44 -12.33
CA THR A 358 -19.00 -3.44 -13.67
C THR A 358 -18.93 -2.07 -14.33
N ASN A 359 -19.12 -2.02 -15.64
CA ASN A 359 -19.21 -0.80 -16.42
C ASN A 359 -20.32 0.15 -15.91
N TRP A 360 -21.45 -0.41 -15.46
CA TRP A 360 -22.58 0.31 -14.89
C TRP A 360 -22.25 0.91 -13.51
N MET A 361 -21.52 0.16 -12.68
CA MET A 361 -21.10 0.61 -11.35
C MET A 361 -20.11 1.78 -11.40
N ILE A 362 -19.33 1.88 -12.47
CA ILE A 362 -18.41 3.00 -12.69
C ILE A 362 -19.03 4.13 -13.53
N GLY A 363 -20.29 4.00 -13.95
CA GLY A 363 -21.01 5.04 -14.70
C GLY A 363 -20.63 5.13 -16.17
N VAL A 364 -20.10 4.05 -16.78
CA VAL A 364 -19.67 4.02 -18.19
C VAL A 364 -20.34 2.85 -18.92
N PRO A 365 -21.65 2.95 -19.27
CA PRO A 365 -22.48 1.82 -19.71
C PRO A 365 -21.98 1.06 -20.95
N ASP A 366 -21.20 1.72 -21.81
CA ASP A 366 -20.68 1.15 -23.06
C ASP A 366 -19.23 0.61 -22.94
N ALA A 367 -18.59 0.76 -21.78
CA ALA A 367 -17.25 0.22 -21.54
C ALA A 367 -17.28 -1.28 -21.18
N LYS A 368 -16.13 -1.94 -21.25
CA LYS A 368 -15.98 -3.27 -20.64
C LYS A 368 -16.02 -3.17 -19.13
N ASP A 369 -16.47 -4.23 -18.47
CA ASP A 369 -16.37 -4.35 -17.01
C ASP A 369 -14.92 -4.24 -16.56
N ILE A 370 -14.69 -3.60 -15.42
CA ILE A 370 -13.40 -3.63 -14.75
C ILE A 370 -13.10 -5.05 -14.22
N GLY A 371 -14.13 -5.81 -13.86
CA GLY A 371 -14.00 -7.13 -13.27
C GLY A 371 -13.35 -7.09 -11.88
N ARG A 372 -12.69 -8.18 -11.49
CA ARG A 372 -12.02 -8.28 -10.18
C ARG A 372 -10.73 -7.48 -10.21
N SER A 373 -10.54 -6.64 -9.21
CA SER A 373 -9.38 -5.75 -9.13
C SER A 373 -8.71 -5.70 -7.77
N ARG A 374 -7.41 -5.39 -7.77
CA ARG A 374 -6.53 -5.21 -6.60
C ARG A 374 -5.60 -4.03 -6.85
N ILE A 375 -5.23 -3.33 -5.78
CA ILE A 375 -4.24 -2.23 -5.85
C ILE A 375 -2.95 -2.70 -5.16
N TYR A 376 -1.85 -2.71 -5.90
CA TYR A 376 -0.51 -3.05 -5.42
C TYR A 376 0.30 -1.79 -5.21
N PHE A 377 1.01 -1.71 -4.09
CA PHE A 377 1.85 -0.58 -3.71
C PHE A 377 3.31 -1.01 -3.64
N LYS A 378 4.19 -0.31 -4.34
CA LYS A 378 5.64 -0.38 -4.16
C LYS A 378 6.04 0.82 -3.31
N ILE A 379 6.67 0.56 -2.17
CA ILE A 379 7.09 1.59 -1.22
C ILE A 379 8.61 1.65 -1.28
N ASN A 380 9.16 2.59 -2.03
CA ASN A 380 10.62 2.81 -2.10
C ASN A 380 11.02 3.81 -1.01
N TYR A 381 10.84 3.40 0.23
CA TYR A 381 11.30 4.15 1.40
C TYR A 381 12.15 3.22 2.27
N ASP A 382 13.34 3.66 2.64
CA ASP A 382 14.23 2.91 3.53
C ASP A 382 13.85 3.17 4.99
N PHE A 383 12.89 2.41 5.49
CA PHE A 383 12.45 2.48 6.89
C PHE A 383 13.59 2.23 7.88
N LYS A 384 14.55 1.38 7.53
CA LYS A 384 15.65 1.00 8.43
C LYS A 384 16.68 2.11 8.54
N GLN A 385 16.91 2.87 7.47
CA GLN A 385 17.82 4.01 7.49
C GLN A 385 17.20 5.23 8.19
N ASN A 386 15.91 5.47 8.00
CA ASN A 386 15.26 6.71 8.43
C ASN A 386 14.56 6.61 9.80
N ILE A 387 14.20 5.40 10.25
CA ILE A 387 13.67 5.17 11.61
C ILE A 387 14.72 4.38 12.41
N PRO A 388 15.17 4.89 13.57
CA PRO A 388 16.20 4.22 14.34
C PRO A 388 15.80 2.82 14.80
N SER A 389 16.77 1.92 14.91
CA SER A 389 16.51 0.51 15.28
C SER A 389 16.03 0.35 16.73
N GLU A 390 16.33 1.31 17.59
CA GLU A 390 15.82 1.51 18.95
C GLU A 390 14.38 1.98 19.02
N ALA A 391 13.83 2.48 17.91
CA ALA A 391 12.45 2.94 17.88
C ALA A 391 11.47 1.77 18.14
N LYS A 392 10.53 2.04 19.03
CA LYS A 392 9.30 1.29 19.18
C LYS A 392 8.27 1.89 18.22
N ILE A 393 7.80 1.10 17.26
CA ILE A 393 6.70 1.53 16.38
C ILE A 393 5.40 1.43 17.17
N ASP A 394 4.79 2.56 17.47
CA ASP A 394 3.54 2.64 18.24
C ASP A 394 2.32 2.41 17.34
N SER A 395 2.31 2.99 16.14
CA SER A 395 1.32 2.70 15.11
C SER A 395 1.88 3.00 13.72
N ALA A 396 1.35 2.34 12.69
CA ALA A 396 1.61 2.72 11.31
C ALA A 396 0.38 2.43 10.44
N THR A 397 0.00 3.36 9.56
CA THR A 397 -1.15 3.19 8.68
C THR A 397 -0.82 3.44 7.22
N LEU A 398 -1.34 2.59 6.33
CA LEU A 398 -1.53 2.92 4.93
C LEU A 398 -2.88 3.64 4.80
N ASN A 399 -2.82 4.90 4.39
CA ASN A 399 -3.99 5.75 4.19
C ASN A 399 -4.39 5.69 2.71
N LEU A 400 -5.63 5.27 2.43
CA LEU A 400 -6.15 5.14 1.08
C LEU A 400 -7.59 5.65 1.00
N TYR A 401 -7.82 6.66 0.17
CA TYR A 401 -9.14 7.27 0.03
C TYR A 401 -10.03 6.54 -0.98
N GLN A 402 -11.27 6.27 -0.58
CA GLN A 402 -12.34 5.69 -1.39
C GLN A 402 -13.29 6.80 -1.84
N TYR A 403 -13.55 6.90 -3.14
CA TYR A 403 -14.43 7.90 -3.78
C TYR A 403 -15.85 7.40 -4.06
N GLY A 404 -16.06 6.09 -4.06
CA GLY A 404 -17.37 5.53 -4.34
C GLY A 404 -17.54 4.10 -3.88
N SER A 405 -18.74 3.79 -3.38
CA SER A 405 -19.18 2.48 -2.89
C SER A 405 -20.40 1.99 -3.68
N PRO A 406 -20.26 1.59 -4.96
CA PRO A 406 -21.41 1.09 -5.72
C PRO A 406 -21.93 -0.23 -5.15
N GLY A 407 -23.24 -0.45 -5.24
CA GLY A 407 -23.86 -1.71 -4.82
C GLY A 407 -23.85 -1.94 -3.31
N ASN A 408 -23.59 -3.17 -2.86
CA ASN A 408 -23.66 -3.52 -1.43
C ASN A 408 -22.46 -2.95 -0.63
N THR A 409 -22.73 -2.50 0.59
CA THR A 409 -21.75 -1.94 1.55
C THR A 409 -21.13 -2.98 2.49
N SER A 410 -21.53 -4.25 2.42
CA SER A 410 -20.97 -5.30 3.28
C SER A 410 -19.58 -5.79 2.86
N THR A 411 -19.08 -5.37 1.69
CA THR A 411 -17.71 -5.70 1.24
C THR A 411 -16.68 -5.13 2.20
N GLN A 412 -15.62 -5.89 2.45
CA GLN A 412 -14.49 -5.42 3.24
C GLN A 412 -13.22 -5.48 2.39
N PHE A 413 -12.27 -4.62 2.71
CA PHE A 413 -10.98 -4.53 2.06
C PHE A 413 -9.89 -4.87 3.07
N GLY A 414 -8.92 -5.70 2.69
CA GLY A 414 -7.77 -6.05 3.51
C GLY A 414 -6.48 -5.53 2.89
N ALA A 415 -5.59 -4.98 3.72
CA ALA A 415 -4.21 -4.70 3.34
C ALA A 415 -3.29 -5.87 3.72
N TYR A 416 -2.47 -6.30 2.78
CA TYR A 416 -1.55 -7.43 2.95
C TYR A 416 -0.13 -7.01 2.59
N ARG A 417 0.84 -7.46 3.37
CA ARG A 417 2.26 -7.39 3.05
C ARG A 417 2.61 -8.44 2.02
N LEU A 418 3.37 -8.07 1.00
CA LEU A 418 3.89 -9.01 0.01
C LEU A 418 5.13 -9.72 0.56
N THR A 419 5.24 -11.02 0.26
CA THR A 419 6.38 -11.85 0.72
C THR A 419 7.42 -12.08 -0.36
N GLU A 420 7.18 -11.58 -1.56
CA GLU A 420 8.03 -11.72 -2.75
C GLU A 420 8.02 -10.41 -3.54
N ASP A 421 9.12 -10.12 -4.23
CA ASP A 421 9.24 -8.91 -5.03
C ASP A 421 8.40 -8.99 -6.30
N PHE A 422 8.02 -7.82 -6.82
CA PHE A 422 7.29 -7.68 -8.07
C PHE A 422 7.72 -6.42 -8.83
N ASN A 423 7.58 -6.48 -10.16
CA ASN A 423 7.79 -5.31 -11.01
C ASN A 423 6.46 -4.59 -11.21
N ILE A 424 6.32 -3.41 -10.60
CA ILE A 424 5.11 -2.59 -10.67
C ILE A 424 4.75 -2.10 -12.08
N HIS A 425 5.73 -2.06 -13.00
CA HIS A 425 5.55 -1.62 -14.38
C HIS A 425 5.02 -2.71 -15.32
N THR A 426 5.22 -3.99 -14.98
CA THR A 426 4.82 -5.13 -15.82
C THR A 426 3.77 -6.03 -15.16
N LEU A 427 3.30 -5.69 -13.97
CA LEU A 427 2.35 -6.49 -13.20
C LEU A 427 0.98 -6.56 -13.91
N THR A 428 0.56 -7.76 -14.27
CA THR A 428 -0.81 -8.09 -14.74
C THR A 428 -1.56 -8.90 -13.68
N TRP A 429 -2.88 -9.04 -13.83
CA TRP A 429 -3.68 -9.94 -12.99
C TRP A 429 -3.06 -11.35 -12.87
N ASP A 430 -2.71 -11.97 -14.00
CA ASP A 430 -2.17 -13.34 -14.01
C ASP A 430 -0.82 -13.44 -13.30
N SER A 431 0.05 -12.44 -13.45
CA SER A 431 1.32 -12.41 -12.73
C SER A 431 1.17 -12.07 -11.24
N SER A 432 0.07 -11.43 -10.84
CA SER A 432 -0.14 -10.91 -9.49
C SER A 432 -0.91 -11.89 -8.59
N VAL A 433 -1.68 -12.82 -9.16
CA VAL A 433 -2.43 -13.83 -8.39
C VAL A 433 -1.53 -14.82 -7.66
N THR A 434 -0.32 -15.07 -8.18
CA THR A 434 0.65 -16.01 -7.59
C THR A 434 1.50 -15.39 -6.49
N LEU A 435 1.53 -14.06 -6.35
CA LEU A 435 2.35 -13.38 -5.35
C LEU A 435 1.93 -13.79 -3.93
N GLY A 436 2.92 -14.20 -3.14
CA GLY A 436 2.76 -14.48 -1.72
C GLY A 436 2.40 -13.21 -0.94
N ARG A 437 1.44 -13.34 -0.02
CA ARG A 437 0.96 -12.22 0.80
C ARG A 437 0.49 -12.69 2.18
N GLU A 438 0.56 -11.81 3.16
CA GLU A 438 0.08 -12.03 4.53
C GLU A 438 -0.57 -10.75 5.04
N ILE A 439 -1.58 -10.86 5.91
CA ILE A 439 -2.26 -9.68 6.47
C ILE A 439 -1.25 -8.72 7.13
N ALA A 440 -1.33 -7.43 6.82
CA ALA A 440 -0.25 -6.47 7.11
C ALA A 440 -0.16 -6.04 8.59
N GLY A 441 -1.26 -6.17 9.33
CA GLY A 441 -1.40 -5.72 10.72
C GLY A 441 -2.67 -6.26 11.37
N GLU A 442 -2.89 -5.92 12.63
CA GLU A 442 -4.00 -6.43 13.44
C GLU A 442 -5.34 -5.86 12.98
N HIS A 443 -5.36 -4.57 12.63
CA HIS A 443 -6.54 -3.87 12.12
C HIS A 443 -6.43 -3.54 10.62
N ALA A 444 -5.92 -4.49 9.83
CA ALA A 444 -5.69 -4.31 8.40
C ALA A 444 -6.92 -4.58 7.51
N ILE A 445 -8.08 -4.96 8.08
CA ILE A 445 -9.35 -5.10 7.35
C ILE A 445 -10.27 -3.94 7.70
N SER A 446 -10.75 -3.26 6.67
CA SER A 446 -11.63 -2.10 6.76
C SER A 446 -12.92 -2.32 5.95
N ALA A 447 -14.07 -1.97 6.52
CA ALA A 447 -15.35 -2.06 5.82
C ALA A 447 -15.48 -0.91 4.81
N LYS A 448 -16.09 -1.23 3.66
CA LYS A 448 -16.44 -0.31 2.58
C LYS A 448 -17.27 0.88 3.08
N ALA A 449 -17.09 2.04 2.45
CA ALA A 449 -17.80 3.26 2.84
C ALA A 449 -19.32 3.09 2.78
N THR A 450 -20.01 3.63 3.77
CA THR A 450 -21.46 3.48 4.00
C THR A 450 -22.22 4.77 3.64
N PRO A 451 -23.57 4.77 3.60
CA PRO A 451 -24.34 6.00 3.37
C PRO A 451 -24.09 7.08 4.43
N ALA A 452 -23.71 6.70 5.66
CA ALA A 452 -23.36 7.65 6.72
C ALA A 452 -22.04 8.38 6.45
N GLU A 453 -21.20 7.85 5.56
CA GLU A 453 -19.94 8.43 5.11
C GLU A 453 -20.08 9.01 3.68
N ASP A 454 -21.31 9.26 3.21
CA ASP A 454 -21.61 9.69 1.83
C ASP A 454 -20.94 8.81 0.76
N TYR A 455 -20.85 7.50 1.04
CA TYR A 455 -20.20 6.50 0.19
C TYR A 455 -18.71 6.78 -0.12
N GLN A 456 -18.05 7.63 0.67
CA GLN A 456 -16.64 8.02 0.55
C GLN A 456 -15.92 7.84 1.89
N LYS A 457 -14.64 7.45 1.87
CA LYS A 457 -13.93 7.15 3.13
C LYS A 457 -12.42 7.16 3.00
N MET A 458 -11.74 7.76 3.98
CA MET A 458 -10.31 7.53 4.19
C MET A 458 -10.11 6.23 4.98
N HIS A 459 -9.70 5.15 4.30
CA HIS A 459 -9.30 3.92 4.95
C HIS A 459 -7.91 4.09 5.57
N ARG A 460 -7.77 3.72 6.84
CA ARG A 460 -6.49 3.68 7.56
C ARG A 460 -6.20 2.23 7.89
N PHE A 461 -5.52 1.53 6.98
CA PHE A 461 -5.16 0.13 7.18
C PHE A 461 -3.96 0.04 8.10
N ASP A 462 -4.08 -0.72 9.19
CA ASP A 462 -2.95 -0.98 10.08
C ASP A 462 -1.85 -1.79 9.37
N ILE A 463 -0.64 -1.23 9.36
CA ILE A 463 0.57 -1.85 8.82
C ILE A 463 1.72 -1.85 9.84
N ARG A 464 1.41 -1.67 11.13
CA ARG A 464 2.41 -1.47 12.21
C ARG A 464 3.41 -2.62 12.32
N GLU A 465 2.93 -3.87 12.31
CA GLU A 465 3.83 -5.04 12.35
C GLU A 465 4.71 -5.12 11.09
N THR A 466 4.13 -4.77 9.94
CA THR A 466 4.86 -4.73 8.66
C THR A 466 5.98 -3.69 8.68
N VAL A 467 5.68 -2.45 9.08
CA VAL A 467 6.68 -1.38 9.20
C VAL A 467 7.75 -1.72 10.23
N ASN A 468 7.36 -2.23 11.40
CA ASN A 468 8.33 -2.70 12.39
C ASN A 468 9.25 -3.79 11.81
N GLY A 469 8.72 -4.75 11.05
CA GLY A 469 9.53 -5.77 10.40
C GLY A 469 10.50 -5.21 9.36
N TRP A 470 10.15 -4.12 8.66
CA TRP A 470 11.07 -3.41 7.76
C TRP A 470 12.17 -2.66 8.52
N VAL A 471 11.82 -1.91 9.57
CA VAL A 471 12.77 -1.19 10.44
C VAL A 471 13.76 -2.17 11.08
N GLN A 472 13.26 -3.26 11.64
CA GLN A 472 14.07 -4.27 12.33
C GLN A 472 14.78 -5.24 11.37
N GLY A 473 14.59 -5.10 10.05
CA GLY A 473 15.20 -5.97 9.04
C GLY A 473 14.75 -7.43 9.13
N LEU A 474 13.56 -7.69 9.67
CA LEU A 474 12.98 -9.03 9.81
C LEU A 474 12.62 -9.64 8.44
N PHE A 475 12.19 -8.80 7.51
CA PHE A 475 11.94 -9.17 6.12
C PHE A 475 12.17 -7.95 5.19
N PRO A 476 12.51 -8.18 3.91
CA PRO A 476 12.63 -7.09 2.93
C PRO A 476 11.31 -6.35 2.70
N ASN A 477 11.41 -5.10 2.24
CA ASN A 477 10.28 -4.33 1.77
C ASN A 477 9.95 -4.71 0.32
N TYR A 478 8.93 -5.57 0.16
CA TYR A 478 8.37 -5.93 -1.15
C TYR A 478 7.07 -5.16 -1.46
N GLY A 479 6.62 -4.26 -0.59
CA GLY A 479 5.38 -3.50 -0.77
C GLY A 479 4.13 -4.18 -0.19
N LEU A 480 2.97 -3.61 -0.55
CA LEU A 480 1.65 -3.96 -0.01
C LEU A 480 0.66 -4.25 -1.15
N VAL A 481 -0.42 -4.97 -0.85
CA VAL A 481 -1.58 -5.10 -1.72
C VAL A 481 -2.87 -4.87 -0.92
N VAL A 482 -3.78 -4.07 -1.48
CA VAL A 482 -5.15 -3.93 -0.97
C VAL A 482 -6.08 -4.74 -1.88
N ALA A 483 -6.82 -5.66 -1.28
CA ALA A 483 -7.73 -6.57 -1.97
C ALA A 483 -9.06 -6.68 -1.21
N ALA A 484 -10.15 -6.94 -1.92
CA ALA A 484 -11.43 -7.26 -1.27
C ALA A 484 -11.32 -8.62 -0.58
N THR A 485 -11.96 -8.76 0.58
CA THR A 485 -12.00 -10.03 1.32
C THR A 485 -12.85 -11.07 0.60
N ASP A 486 -13.81 -10.59 -0.21
CA ASP A 486 -14.55 -11.33 -1.22
C ASP A 486 -14.39 -10.57 -2.54
N GLU A 487 -13.57 -11.11 -3.44
CA GLU A 487 -13.26 -10.46 -4.72
C GLU A 487 -14.39 -10.61 -5.74
N GLY A 488 -15.41 -11.43 -5.48
CA GLY A 488 -16.64 -11.52 -6.28
C GLY A 488 -17.70 -10.49 -5.89
N ALA A 489 -17.56 -9.85 -4.73
CA ALA A 489 -18.49 -8.83 -4.25
C ALA A 489 -18.17 -7.44 -4.84
N ASP A 490 -19.19 -6.58 -4.88
CA ASP A 490 -19.09 -5.21 -5.38
C ASP A 490 -17.97 -4.43 -4.68
N GLY A 491 -17.07 -3.90 -5.50
CA GLY A 491 -15.86 -3.21 -5.08
C GLY A 491 -16.04 -1.74 -4.71
N GLY A 492 -14.93 -1.03 -4.63
CA GLY A 492 -14.87 0.42 -4.42
C GLY A 492 -13.88 1.09 -5.37
N ALA A 493 -14.12 2.37 -5.64
CA ALA A 493 -13.23 3.26 -6.38
C ALA A 493 -12.31 4.01 -5.41
N PHE A 494 -11.00 4.07 -5.68
CA PHE A 494 -9.96 4.57 -4.78
C PHE A 494 -9.01 5.56 -5.46
N TYR A 495 -8.29 6.35 -4.67
CA TYR A 495 -7.21 7.21 -5.16
C TYR A 495 -6.02 6.38 -5.65
N THR A 496 -5.44 6.74 -6.79
CA THR A 496 -4.18 6.15 -7.31
C THR A 496 -3.06 7.17 -7.40
N THR A 497 -1.79 6.73 -7.36
CA THR A 497 -0.67 7.67 -7.24
C THR A 497 -0.56 8.60 -8.44
N GLU A 498 -0.95 8.17 -9.64
CA GLU A 498 -0.88 9.00 -10.86
C GLU A 498 -2.10 9.90 -11.06
N ALA A 499 -3.13 9.80 -10.22
CA ALA A 499 -4.28 10.70 -10.27
C ALA A 499 -3.95 12.04 -9.61
N THR A 500 -4.49 13.13 -10.14
CA THR A 500 -4.25 14.48 -9.61
C THR A 500 -5.39 15.43 -9.97
N ALA A 501 -5.71 16.37 -9.09
CA ALA A 501 -6.68 17.44 -9.35
C ALA A 501 -6.30 18.32 -10.55
N GLU A 502 -5.02 18.31 -10.92
CA GLU A 502 -4.56 18.98 -12.14
C GLU A 502 -5.07 18.28 -13.40
N ASN A 503 -5.38 16.98 -13.36
CA ASN A 503 -5.94 16.26 -14.50
C ASN A 503 -7.35 16.71 -14.87
N ALA A 504 -7.57 16.89 -16.17
CA ALA A 504 -8.85 17.29 -16.72
C ALA A 504 -9.96 16.33 -16.25
N GLY A 505 -10.94 16.82 -15.47
CA GLY A 505 -12.03 15.96 -14.97
C GLY A 505 -11.71 15.18 -13.69
N GLN A 506 -10.57 15.44 -13.07
CA GLN A 506 -10.14 14.82 -11.80
C GLN A 506 -10.16 15.81 -10.64
N ILE A 507 -11.00 16.84 -10.69
CA ILE A 507 -11.06 17.93 -9.68
C ILE A 507 -11.18 17.40 -8.24
N GLY A 508 -11.76 16.21 -8.03
CA GLY A 508 -11.85 15.56 -6.72
C GLY A 508 -10.56 14.91 -6.20
N PHE A 509 -9.51 14.77 -7.01
CA PHE A 509 -8.22 14.13 -6.68
C PHE A 509 -7.24 15.11 -6.00
N THR A 510 -7.69 15.68 -4.90
CA THR A 510 -6.92 16.65 -4.12
C THR A 510 -5.79 15.97 -3.32
N PRO A 511 -4.67 16.67 -3.05
CA PRO A 511 -3.50 16.10 -2.36
C PRO A 511 -3.80 15.45 -1.00
N ASP A 512 -4.81 15.93 -0.27
CA ASP A 512 -5.26 15.39 1.04
C ASP A 512 -5.84 13.97 0.97
N LYS A 513 -6.29 13.55 -0.22
CA LYS A 513 -6.86 12.22 -0.46
C LYS A 513 -5.84 11.26 -1.05
N ALA A 514 -4.66 11.74 -1.40
CA ALA A 514 -3.64 10.92 -2.02
C ALA A 514 -3.12 9.84 -1.05
N PRO A 515 -2.70 8.67 -1.57
CA PRO A 515 -2.13 7.61 -0.74
C PRO A 515 -0.95 8.14 0.07
N SER A 516 -0.94 7.80 1.37
CA SER A 516 0.13 8.17 2.28
C SER A 516 0.39 7.09 3.31
N ILE A 517 1.56 7.14 3.93
CA ILE A 517 1.90 6.33 5.11
C ILE A 517 2.16 7.27 6.28
N THR A 518 1.58 6.96 7.43
CA THR A 518 1.87 7.67 8.69
C THR A 518 2.39 6.66 9.71
N VAL A 519 3.56 6.92 10.28
CA VAL A 519 4.20 6.09 11.31
C VAL A 519 4.37 6.93 12.57
N ASN A 520 3.79 6.49 13.67
CA ASN A 520 4.06 7.03 15.00
C ASN A 520 5.05 6.10 15.70
N TRP A 521 6.17 6.64 16.15
CA TRP A 521 7.21 5.86 16.80
C TRP A 521 7.83 6.63 17.96
N SER A 522 8.39 5.88 18.90
CA SER A 522 9.00 6.43 20.10
C SER A 522 10.34 5.79 20.41
N VAL A 523 11.24 6.58 21.00
CA VAL A 523 12.47 6.08 21.64
C VAL A 523 12.16 5.91 23.13
N ALA A 524 11.37 4.88 23.44
CA ALA A 524 10.83 4.65 24.78
C ALA A 524 11.76 3.86 25.71
N ASP A 525 13.00 3.56 25.29
CA ASP A 525 13.97 2.84 26.13
C ASP A 525 14.64 3.78 27.15
N PRO A 526 14.72 3.42 28.45
CA PRO A 526 14.25 2.18 29.07
C PRO A 526 12.76 2.18 29.44
N VAL A 527 12.23 1.00 29.76
CA VAL A 527 10.93 0.83 30.43
C VAL A 527 10.91 1.68 31.71
N ASP A 528 9.79 2.38 31.95
CA ASP A 528 9.59 3.17 33.16
C ASP A 528 9.93 2.35 34.42
N LEU A 529 10.94 2.81 35.17
CA LEU A 529 11.39 2.19 36.42
C LEU A 529 10.28 2.15 37.47
N ASN A 530 9.29 3.03 37.38
CA ASN A 530 8.13 3.10 38.26
C ASN A 530 6.92 2.31 37.75
N TYR A 531 7.06 1.53 36.68
CA TYR A 531 5.98 0.69 36.17
C TYR A 531 5.46 -0.24 37.27
N ALA A 532 4.18 -0.09 37.63
CA ALA A 532 3.61 -0.78 38.77
C ALA A 532 3.52 -2.30 38.53
N LEU A 533 3.97 -3.10 39.52
CA LEU A 533 3.96 -4.56 39.45
C LEU A 533 2.54 -5.10 39.21
N SER A 534 1.53 -4.46 39.79
CA SER A 534 0.10 -4.79 39.61
C SER A 534 -0.40 -4.65 38.18
N ASN A 535 0.29 -3.86 37.34
CA ASN A 535 -0.06 -3.60 35.95
C ASN A 535 0.53 -4.64 34.98
N THR A 536 1.17 -5.69 35.50
CA THR A 536 1.74 -6.76 34.67
C THR A 536 0.78 -7.23 33.59
N THR A 537 1.21 -7.15 32.33
CA THR A 537 0.42 -7.55 31.14
C THR A 537 0.91 -8.88 30.57
N ILE A 538 0.02 -9.59 29.87
CA ILE A 538 0.33 -10.83 29.14
C ILE A 538 -0.31 -10.76 27.75
N ASN A 539 0.50 -10.74 26.70
CA ASN A 539 0.11 -10.75 25.31
C ASN A 539 0.50 -12.08 24.68
N LEU A 540 -0.41 -12.74 23.96
CA LEU A 540 -0.08 -13.99 23.24
C LEU A 540 0.43 -13.68 21.83
N ARG A 541 1.47 -14.39 21.41
CA ARG A 541 2.06 -14.35 20.06
C ARG A 541 1.95 -15.71 19.41
N THR A 542 1.42 -15.72 18.19
CA THR A 542 1.19 -16.96 17.44
C THR A 542 2.35 -17.23 16.49
N MET A 543 2.74 -18.48 16.40
CA MET A 543 3.67 -18.96 15.40
C MET A 543 2.89 -19.80 14.41
N VAL A 544 2.76 -19.31 13.18
CA VAL A 544 1.99 -19.96 12.13
C VAL A 544 2.86 -20.12 10.90
N LYS A 545 2.71 -21.25 10.21
CA LYS A 545 3.29 -21.47 8.91
C LYS A 545 2.21 -21.42 7.85
N THR A 546 2.43 -20.61 6.83
CA THR A 546 1.49 -20.41 5.75
C THR A 546 2.15 -20.57 4.38
N ASP A 547 1.34 -20.77 3.35
CA ASP A 547 1.77 -20.62 1.95
C ASP A 547 0.60 -20.18 1.06
N LYS A 548 0.91 -19.76 -0.17
CA LYS A 548 -0.08 -19.29 -1.14
C LYS A 548 -1.04 -20.39 -1.64
N LYS A 549 -0.68 -21.67 -1.47
CA LYS A 549 -1.51 -22.82 -1.86
C LYS A 549 -2.61 -23.13 -0.84
N GLY A 550 -2.66 -22.37 0.26
CA GLY A 550 -3.68 -22.52 1.30
C GLY A 550 -3.21 -23.33 2.51
N LYS A 551 -1.91 -23.58 2.65
CA LYS A 551 -1.39 -24.10 3.92
C LYS A 551 -1.56 -23.03 4.99
N LEU A 552 -2.15 -23.41 6.12
CA LEU A 552 -2.23 -22.61 7.33
C LEU A 552 -2.12 -23.56 8.52
N GLN A 553 -0.97 -23.52 9.19
CA GLN A 553 -0.63 -24.45 10.26
C GLN A 553 -0.11 -23.74 11.50
N PHE A 554 -0.76 -23.96 12.62
CA PHE A 554 -0.31 -23.55 13.94
C PHE A 554 0.96 -24.34 14.30
N GLN A 555 1.98 -23.62 14.73
CA GLN A 555 3.28 -24.17 15.15
C GLN A 555 3.49 -24.02 16.65
N GLY A 556 3.03 -22.91 17.24
CA GLY A 556 3.16 -22.66 18.66
C GLY A 556 2.55 -21.33 19.08
N VAL A 557 2.41 -21.13 20.39
CA VAL A 557 2.02 -19.86 20.99
C VAL A 557 2.93 -19.56 22.17
N PHE A 558 3.37 -18.32 22.30
CA PHE A 558 4.18 -17.88 23.43
C PHE A 558 3.60 -16.57 23.99
N ALA A 559 4.09 -16.13 25.14
CA ALA A 559 3.61 -14.89 25.75
C ALA A 559 4.73 -13.90 26.01
N ASP A 560 4.41 -12.62 25.93
CA ASP A 560 5.25 -11.48 26.31
C ASP A 560 4.43 -10.41 27.02
N GLY A 561 5.08 -9.49 27.71
CA GLY A 561 4.36 -8.39 28.35
C GLY A 561 5.23 -7.37 29.03
N LEU A 562 4.57 -6.43 29.70
CA LEU A 562 5.22 -5.41 30.51
C LEU A 562 5.05 -5.73 31.98
N THR A 563 6.12 -5.52 32.75
CA THR A 563 6.12 -5.56 34.21
C THR A 563 7.23 -4.66 34.75
N THR A 564 7.31 -4.50 36.06
CA THR A 564 8.35 -3.71 36.72
C THR A 564 9.75 -4.21 36.31
N PRO A 565 10.65 -3.34 35.82
CA PRO A 565 12.03 -3.71 35.50
C PRO A 565 12.74 -4.46 36.63
N GLY A 566 13.44 -5.54 36.31
CA GLY A 566 14.16 -6.39 37.25
C GLY A 566 13.28 -7.33 38.09
N ALA A 567 11.95 -7.36 37.88
CA ALA A 567 11.09 -8.37 38.49
C ALA A 567 11.33 -9.76 37.86
N THR A 568 10.99 -10.83 38.59
CA THR A 568 10.94 -12.19 38.04
C THR A 568 9.49 -12.53 37.71
N VAL A 569 9.24 -12.92 36.46
CA VAL A 569 7.91 -13.37 36.00
C VAL A 569 7.90 -14.90 35.95
N SER A 570 7.11 -15.51 36.82
CA SER A 570 6.80 -16.94 36.76
C SER A 570 5.56 -17.12 35.88
N TYR A 571 5.59 -18.08 34.96
CA TYR A 571 4.45 -18.37 34.08
C TYR A 571 4.16 -19.86 34.01
N ASP A 572 2.89 -20.21 33.82
CA ASP A 572 2.38 -21.57 33.69
C ASP A 572 1.21 -21.63 32.69
N LEU A 573 1.01 -22.76 32.03
CA LEU A 573 -0.23 -23.03 31.29
C LEU A 573 -1.34 -23.41 32.26
N SER A 574 -2.58 -23.00 31.96
CA SER A 574 -3.78 -23.38 32.73
C SER A 574 -3.98 -24.89 32.90
N ASP A 575 -3.38 -25.71 32.01
CA ASP A 575 -3.34 -27.17 32.13
C ASP A 575 -1.96 -27.64 32.60
N ALA A 576 -1.84 -27.83 33.91
CA ALA A 576 -0.60 -28.29 34.54
C ALA A 576 -0.09 -29.65 34.01
N THR A 577 -0.96 -30.48 33.41
CA THR A 577 -0.56 -31.79 32.87
C THR A 577 0.32 -31.66 31.62
N LYS A 578 0.29 -30.50 30.96
CA LYS A 578 1.15 -30.18 29.81
C LYS A 578 2.57 -29.78 30.21
N GLY A 579 2.80 -29.44 31.48
CA GLY A 579 4.13 -29.11 32.00
C GLY A 579 4.77 -27.87 31.36
N TYR A 580 3.98 -26.98 30.75
CA TYR A 580 4.48 -25.74 30.17
C TYR A 580 4.52 -24.65 31.24
N LYS A 581 5.72 -24.34 31.72
CA LYS A 581 5.98 -23.34 32.75
C LYS A 581 7.42 -22.86 32.74
N GLY A 582 7.70 -21.74 33.40
CA GLY A 582 9.07 -21.24 33.57
C GLY A 582 9.13 -19.91 34.31
N ASP A 583 10.37 -19.45 34.52
CA ASP A 583 10.68 -18.16 35.14
C ASP A 583 11.53 -17.33 34.18
N THR A 584 11.25 -16.04 34.08
CA THR A 584 11.97 -15.12 33.19
C THR A 584 12.17 -13.77 33.86
N PRO A 585 13.38 -13.19 33.86
CA PRO A 585 13.61 -11.86 34.39
C PRO A 585 13.06 -10.79 33.44
N ALA A 586 12.40 -9.79 33.99
CA ALA A 586 11.96 -8.61 33.26
C ALA A 586 13.14 -7.67 33.00
N SER A 587 13.36 -7.32 31.73
CA SER A 587 14.40 -6.41 31.30
C SER A 587 14.10 -4.96 31.69
N PHE A 588 15.14 -4.15 31.79
CA PHE A 588 15.03 -2.70 31.92
C PHE A 588 14.68 -2.02 30.59
N SER A 589 14.88 -2.68 29.45
CA SER A 589 14.58 -2.15 28.12
C SER A 589 13.47 -2.96 27.46
N TYR A 590 12.83 -2.38 26.45
CA TYR A 590 11.89 -3.06 25.57
C TYR A 590 12.67 -3.99 24.63
N LYS A 591 12.44 -5.32 24.75
CA LYS A 591 13.19 -6.35 24.01
C LYS A 591 12.33 -7.36 23.27
N TYR A 592 11.04 -7.37 23.54
CA TYR A 592 10.15 -8.45 23.15
C TYR A 592 8.91 -7.93 22.41
N PRO A 593 8.23 -8.79 21.62
CA PRO A 593 8.55 -10.20 21.34
C PRO A 593 9.81 -10.42 20.48
N ASN A 594 10.58 -11.47 20.81
CA ASN A 594 11.76 -11.87 20.06
C ASN A 594 11.87 -13.40 19.92
N THR A 595 11.72 -13.92 18.70
CA THR A 595 11.75 -15.36 18.42
C THR A 595 13.14 -15.93 18.14
N SER A 596 14.19 -15.10 18.05
CA SER A 596 15.57 -15.55 17.75
C SER A 596 16.00 -16.80 18.53
N PRO A 597 15.74 -16.92 19.86
CA PRO A 597 16.28 -18.01 20.66
C PRO A 597 15.75 -19.41 20.28
N PHE A 598 14.59 -19.49 19.63
CA PHE A 598 13.93 -20.77 19.37
C PHE A 598 13.51 -20.99 17.90
N GLU A 599 13.83 -20.06 17.00
CA GLU A 599 13.49 -20.16 15.57
C GLU A 599 13.98 -21.43 14.88
N SER A 600 15.18 -21.92 15.24
CA SER A 600 15.78 -23.11 14.64
C SER A 600 15.00 -24.40 14.93
N ALA A 601 14.11 -24.39 15.93
CA ALA A 601 13.25 -25.52 16.26
C ALA A 601 12.00 -25.61 15.36
N PHE A 602 11.72 -24.58 14.56
CA PHE A 602 10.52 -24.48 13.73
C PHE A 602 10.84 -24.58 12.24
N GLU A 603 9.84 -24.97 11.44
CA GLU A 603 9.99 -25.01 10.00
C GLU A 603 10.27 -23.62 9.42
N ALA A 604 11.10 -23.54 8.37
CA ALA A 604 11.28 -22.32 7.60
C ALA A 604 9.91 -21.79 7.09
N GLY A 605 9.74 -20.47 7.15
CA GLY A 605 8.49 -19.78 6.85
C GLY A 605 7.51 -19.70 8.02
N THR A 606 7.86 -20.18 9.21
CA THR A 606 7.07 -19.93 10.43
C THR A 606 7.20 -18.46 10.83
N THR A 607 6.11 -17.84 11.31
CA THR A 607 6.08 -16.47 11.83
C THR A 607 7.25 -16.19 12.77
N LYS A 608 7.85 -15.01 12.60
CA LYS A 608 8.95 -14.51 13.42
C LYS A 608 8.57 -13.16 14.02
N TYR A 609 9.18 -12.82 15.14
CA TYR A 609 9.01 -11.52 15.79
C TYR A 609 10.35 -10.91 16.17
N ARG A 610 10.53 -9.62 15.87
CA ARG A 610 11.61 -8.74 16.33
C ARG A 610 10.97 -7.40 16.63
N ASP A 611 10.68 -7.13 17.87
CA ASP A 611 9.88 -5.98 18.25
C ASP A 611 10.22 -5.55 19.68
N LYS A 612 9.85 -4.32 20.03
CA LYS A 612 10.18 -3.63 21.27
C LYS A 612 8.91 -3.16 21.98
N LEU A 613 7.98 -4.08 22.20
CA LEU A 613 6.70 -3.83 22.86
C LEU A 613 6.70 -4.15 24.35
N SER A 614 7.56 -5.07 24.77
CA SER A 614 7.52 -5.70 26.09
C SER A 614 8.91 -5.94 26.66
N ASN A 615 8.98 -6.18 27.97
CA ASN A 615 10.23 -6.36 28.70
C ASN A 615 10.38 -7.75 29.33
N TRP A 616 9.38 -8.61 29.23
CA TRP A 616 9.51 -10.04 29.52
C TRP A 616 8.84 -10.90 28.43
N GLN A 617 9.31 -12.13 28.26
CA GLN A 617 8.66 -13.16 27.43
C GLN A 617 8.93 -14.56 27.96
N THR A 618 8.05 -15.51 27.63
CA THR A 618 8.24 -16.95 27.90
C THR A 618 9.46 -17.49 27.15
N LEU A 619 10.18 -18.44 27.75
CA LEU A 619 11.46 -18.93 27.24
C LEU A 619 11.34 -19.72 25.93
N VAL A 620 10.25 -20.47 25.76
CA VAL A 620 9.94 -21.25 24.57
C VAL A 620 8.44 -21.20 24.30
N PRO A 621 7.98 -21.38 23.04
CA PRO A 621 6.55 -21.48 22.74
C PRO A 621 5.92 -22.79 23.22
N PHE A 622 4.64 -22.74 23.56
CA PHE A 622 3.79 -23.90 23.76
C PHE A 622 3.34 -24.49 22.41
N THR A 623 3.67 -25.76 22.16
CA THR A 623 3.55 -26.40 20.84
C THR A 623 2.63 -27.63 20.77
N ASP A 624 2.11 -28.11 21.91
CA ASP A 624 1.26 -29.32 21.98
C ASP A 624 -0.14 -29.06 22.59
N PRO A 625 -0.95 -28.13 22.06
CA PRO A 625 -2.34 -27.96 22.48
C PRO A 625 -3.20 -29.14 22.02
N ALA A 626 -4.12 -29.59 22.88
CA ALA A 626 -5.21 -30.45 22.42
C ALA A 626 -6.21 -29.62 21.58
N LEU A 627 -6.74 -30.22 20.50
CA LEU A 627 -7.72 -29.54 19.64
C LEU A 627 -8.99 -29.20 20.42
N ASN A 628 -9.56 -28.03 20.16
CA ASN A 628 -10.80 -27.53 20.76
C ASN A 628 -10.80 -27.53 22.30
N THR A 629 -9.62 -27.48 22.91
CA THR A 629 -9.44 -27.34 24.37
C THR A 629 -9.02 -25.91 24.67
N LEU A 630 -9.66 -25.31 25.67
CA LEU A 630 -9.41 -23.93 26.07
C LEU A 630 -8.20 -23.86 27.01
N TYR A 631 -7.27 -22.97 26.72
CA TYR A 631 -6.06 -22.73 27.49
C TYR A 631 -5.90 -21.24 27.81
N THR A 632 -5.20 -20.93 28.90
CA THR A 632 -4.58 -19.61 29.14
C THR A 632 -3.10 -19.81 29.49
N ILE A 633 -2.27 -18.80 29.21
CA ILE A 633 -0.95 -18.67 29.82
C ILE A 633 -1.11 -17.69 30.98
N ASP A 634 -0.88 -18.19 32.19
CA ASP A 634 -1.01 -17.44 33.42
C ASP A 634 0.39 -17.02 33.88
N ALA A 635 0.51 -15.83 34.47
CA ALA A 635 1.80 -15.33 34.95
C ALA A 635 1.67 -14.49 36.24
N GLU A 636 2.70 -14.53 37.06
CA GLU A 636 2.84 -13.74 38.27
C GLU A 636 4.22 -13.08 38.30
N SER A 637 4.26 -11.76 38.46
CA SER A 637 5.50 -11.00 38.58
C SER A 637 5.82 -10.72 40.04
N ARG A 638 7.07 -10.96 40.46
CA ARG A 638 7.53 -10.79 41.84
C ARG A 638 8.81 -9.97 41.90
N LYS A 639 8.88 -9.03 42.85
CA LYS A 639 10.06 -8.20 43.13
C LYS A 639 10.04 -7.76 44.59
N ASP A 640 11.17 -7.85 45.29
CA ASP A 640 11.36 -7.37 46.67
C ASP A 640 10.28 -7.85 47.67
N GLY A 641 9.84 -9.11 47.53
CA GLY A 641 8.78 -9.70 48.36
C GLY A 641 7.35 -9.25 48.03
N GLN A 642 7.17 -8.40 47.02
CA GLN A 642 5.87 -8.01 46.47
C GLN A 642 5.48 -8.88 45.27
N SER A 643 4.18 -8.96 44.99
CA SER A 643 3.59 -9.74 43.90
C SER A 643 2.57 -8.92 43.11
N SER A 644 2.49 -9.15 41.79
CA SER A 644 1.44 -8.62 40.92
C SER A 644 0.07 -9.27 41.16
N GLY A 645 0.03 -10.40 41.88
CA GLY A 645 -1.04 -11.40 41.79
C GLY A 645 -0.99 -12.16 40.46
N GLU A 646 -1.67 -13.30 40.41
CA GLU A 646 -1.83 -14.08 39.17
C GLU A 646 -2.60 -13.25 38.13
N LYS A 647 -2.01 -13.14 36.93
CA LYS A 647 -2.61 -12.56 35.74
C LYS A 647 -2.83 -13.68 34.73
N LYS A 648 -3.89 -13.57 33.91
CA LYS A 648 -4.20 -14.54 32.86
C LYS A 648 -4.16 -13.85 31.51
N SER A 649 -3.60 -14.52 30.51
CA SER A 649 -3.74 -14.10 29.13
C SER A 649 -5.20 -14.17 28.68
N ASP A 650 -5.48 -13.69 27.46
CA ASP A 650 -6.66 -14.15 26.73
C ASP A 650 -6.71 -15.68 26.71
N SER A 651 -7.91 -16.24 26.76
CA SER A 651 -8.09 -17.66 26.51
C SER A 651 -7.86 -17.98 25.03
N PHE A 652 -7.44 -19.20 24.71
CA PHE A 652 -7.28 -19.62 23.32
C PHE A 652 -7.54 -21.11 23.13
N LEU A 653 -7.85 -21.51 21.90
CA LEU A 653 -7.94 -22.91 21.48
C LEU A 653 -7.41 -23.07 20.06
N ILE A 654 -7.07 -24.31 19.69
CA ILE A 654 -6.72 -24.67 18.31
C ILE A 654 -7.89 -25.41 17.66
N TYR A 655 -8.45 -24.83 16.60
CA TYR A 655 -9.49 -25.44 15.78
C TYR A 655 -8.89 -26.07 14.52
N LYS A 656 -9.34 -27.27 14.14
CA LYS A 656 -8.93 -27.92 12.90
C LYS A 656 -10.05 -27.89 11.88
N VAL A 657 -9.80 -27.25 10.74
CA VAL A 657 -10.74 -27.10 9.63
C VAL A 657 -11.05 -28.47 8.99
N THR A 658 -12.32 -28.76 8.76
CA THR A 658 -12.81 -30.09 8.34
C THR A 658 -13.11 -30.21 6.85
N GLN A 659 -13.39 -29.08 6.18
CA GLN A 659 -13.71 -28.97 4.75
C GLN A 659 -13.33 -27.56 4.25
N TYR A 660 -13.59 -27.23 2.98
CA TYR A 660 -13.50 -25.83 2.52
C TYR A 660 -14.45 -24.95 3.32
N ASP A 661 -13.95 -23.82 3.82
CA ASP A 661 -14.75 -22.87 4.59
C ASP A 661 -14.18 -21.44 4.49
N THR A 662 -14.84 -20.48 5.12
CA THR A 662 -14.37 -19.10 5.16
C THR A 662 -14.15 -18.58 6.57
N LEU A 663 -13.12 -17.76 6.75
CA LEU A 663 -12.80 -17.14 8.03
C LEU A 663 -13.97 -16.37 8.66
N PRO A 664 -14.78 -15.57 7.91
CA PRO A 664 -15.93 -14.88 8.48
C PRO A 664 -16.96 -15.82 9.14
N LYS A 665 -17.19 -17.02 8.59
CA LYS A 665 -18.10 -18.01 9.19
C LYS A 665 -17.54 -18.55 10.50
N ILE A 666 -16.24 -18.86 10.53
CA ILE A 666 -15.56 -19.35 11.73
C ILE A 666 -15.51 -18.27 12.81
N ALA A 667 -15.21 -17.02 12.42
CA ALA A 667 -15.20 -15.86 13.30
C ALA A 667 -16.57 -15.67 13.97
N ALA A 668 -17.65 -15.71 13.17
CA ALA A 668 -19.02 -15.61 13.66
C ALA A 668 -19.39 -16.77 14.61
N TYR A 669 -18.97 -18.01 14.31
CA TYR A 669 -19.27 -19.17 15.14
C TYR A 669 -18.64 -19.09 16.54
N TYR A 670 -17.38 -18.65 16.63
CA TYR A 670 -16.68 -18.49 17.90
C TYR A 670 -16.91 -17.12 18.57
N GLY A 671 -17.58 -16.20 17.88
CA GLY A 671 -17.82 -14.83 18.36
C GLY A 671 -16.54 -14.00 18.50
N VAL A 672 -15.57 -14.21 17.60
CA VAL A 672 -14.27 -13.50 17.61
C VAL A 672 -14.21 -12.45 16.49
N PRO A 673 -13.51 -11.31 16.68
CA PRO A 673 -13.35 -10.33 15.62
C PRO A 673 -12.61 -10.92 14.41
N LEU A 674 -13.09 -10.65 13.19
CA LEU A 674 -12.45 -11.15 11.97
C LEU A 674 -11.02 -10.65 11.81
N ASN A 675 -10.76 -9.37 12.13
CA ASN A 675 -9.42 -8.78 12.14
C ASN A 675 -8.44 -9.56 13.05
N GLN A 676 -8.86 -9.85 14.28
CA GLN A 676 -8.05 -10.64 15.21
C GLN A 676 -7.78 -12.04 14.68
N LEU A 677 -8.82 -12.74 14.19
CA LEU A 677 -8.68 -14.09 13.66
C LEU A 677 -7.76 -14.12 12.43
N ALA A 678 -7.89 -13.14 11.55
CA ALA A 678 -7.04 -12.96 10.37
C ALA A 678 -5.57 -12.78 10.78
N TYR A 679 -5.32 -11.86 11.71
CA TYR A 679 -4.00 -11.49 12.19
C TYR A 679 -3.28 -12.62 12.92
N ASP A 680 -3.96 -13.26 13.89
CA ASP A 680 -3.40 -14.38 14.68
C ASP A 680 -3.02 -15.57 13.80
N ASN A 681 -3.62 -15.69 12.61
CA ASN A 681 -3.42 -16.81 11.69
C ASN A 681 -2.65 -16.45 10.41
N ARG A 682 -2.15 -15.22 10.29
CA ARG A 682 -1.35 -14.74 9.14
C ARG A 682 -2.00 -15.03 7.79
N ILE A 683 -3.29 -14.76 7.66
CA ILE A 683 -4.04 -15.17 6.46
C ILE A 683 -3.55 -14.53 5.17
N GLN A 684 -3.65 -15.30 4.08
CA GLN A 684 -3.40 -14.83 2.70
C GLN A 684 -4.69 -14.30 2.07
N ASP A 685 -5.84 -14.84 2.49
CA ASP A 685 -7.19 -14.51 2.06
C ASP A 685 -8.21 -15.19 3.00
N MET A 686 -9.51 -15.08 2.71
CA MET A 686 -10.57 -15.59 3.58
C MET A 686 -10.86 -17.09 3.44
N LEU A 687 -10.24 -17.80 2.49
CA LEU A 687 -10.48 -19.22 2.25
C LEU A 687 -9.64 -20.07 3.21
N VAL A 688 -10.27 -21.03 3.87
CA VAL A 688 -9.55 -22.09 4.61
C VAL A 688 -9.90 -23.44 4.04
N ILE A 689 -8.92 -24.33 4.08
CA ILE A 689 -9.04 -25.67 3.51
C ILE A 689 -8.92 -26.74 4.59
N LYS A 690 -9.42 -27.93 4.28
CA LYS A 690 -9.35 -29.09 5.17
C LYS A 690 -7.94 -29.30 5.71
N ASN A 691 -7.83 -29.59 7.01
CA ASN A 691 -6.60 -29.74 7.78
C ASN A 691 -5.81 -28.47 8.09
N ASN A 692 -6.27 -27.28 7.69
CA ASN A 692 -5.76 -26.06 8.31
C ASN A 692 -6.04 -26.09 9.82
N THR A 693 -5.14 -25.50 10.61
CA THR A 693 -5.30 -25.40 12.07
C THR A 693 -5.23 -23.93 12.46
N LEU A 694 -6.34 -23.43 13.02
CA LEU A 694 -6.53 -22.03 13.37
C LEU A 694 -6.36 -21.81 14.87
N PHE A 695 -5.63 -20.77 15.23
CA PHE A 695 -5.60 -20.21 16.57
C PHE A 695 -6.85 -19.33 16.77
N ILE A 696 -7.70 -19.72 17.72
CA ILE A 696 -8.91 -18.97 18.07
C ILE A 696 -8.67 -18.29 19.41
N ARG A 697 -8.45 -16.98 19.38
CA ARG A 697 -8.25 -16.14 20.57
C ARG A 697 -9.58 -15.68 21.15
N ASN A 698 -9.70 -15.79 22.46
CA ASN A 698 -10.79 -15.30 23.31
C ASN A 698 -12.20 -15.59 22.73
N PRO A 699 -12.54 -16.86 22.49
CA PRO A 699 -13.85 -17.24 21.94
C PRO A 699 -14.98 -16.83 22.89
N ARG A 700 -15.86 -15.93 22.43
CA ARG A 700 -17.01 -15.43 23.20
C ARG A 700 -18.22 -16.35 23.11
N GLN A 701 -18.22 -17.26 22.13
CA GLN A 701 -19.27 -18.24 21.89
C GLN A 701 -18.65 -19.59 21.55
N ASN A 702 -19.36 -20.68 21.87
CA ASN A 702 -18.98 -22.04 21.47
C ASN A 702 -17.54 -22.47 21.82
N ALA A 703 -16.93 -21.89 22.86
CA ALA A 703 -15.54 -22.17 23.27
C ALA A 703 -15.25 -23.65 23.54
N THR A 704 -16.27 -24.43 23.92
CA THR A 704 -16.18 -25.87 24.19
C THR A 704 -16.90 -26.74 23.17
N LYS A 705 -17.42 -26.14 22.08
CA LYS A 705 -18.16 -26.84 21.03
C LYS A 705 -17.39 -26.70 19.71
N PRO A 706 -16.83 -27.78 19.16
CA PRO A 706 -16.08 -27.70 17.91
C PRO A 706 -17.02 -27.30 16.76
N TYR A 707 -16.55 -26.39 15.90
CA TYR A 707 -17.31 -26.00 14.72
C TYR A 707 -17.39 -27.17 13.73
N ASN A 708 -18.63 -27.60 13.46
CA ASN A 708 -18.94 -28.62 12.47
C ASN A 708 -19.82 -28.01 11.38
N PRO A 709 -19.24 -27.50 10.29
CA PRO A 709 -20.00 -26.83 9.23
C PRO A 709 -20.94 -27.81 8.51
N PRO A 710 -22.09 -27.35 8.00
CA PRO A 710 -22.98 -28.17 7.17
C PRO A 710 -22.31 -28.53 5.84
N ALA A 711 -22.88 -29.49 5.12
CA ALA A 711 -22.43 -29.80 3.77
C ALA A 711 -22.47 -28.56 2.85
N LEU A 712 -21.49 -28.46 1.94
CA LEU A 712 -21.39 -27.33 1.01
C LEU A 712 -22.58 -27.32 0.05
N ASN A 713 -23.35 -26.23 0.07
CA ASN A 713 -24.36 -25.95 -0.95
C ASN A 713 -23.70 -25.30 -2.18
N ASP A 714 -24.44 -25.22 -3.29
CA ASP A 714 -23.88 -24.76 -4.57
C ASP A 714 -23.40 -23.31 -4.55
N LYS A 715 -24.06 -22.44 -3.78
CA LYS A 715 -23.57 -21.07 -3.56
C LYS A 715 -22.19 -21.06 -2.91
N VAL A 716 -22.01 -21.82 -1.83
CA VAL A 716 -20.72 -21.89 -1.13
C VAL A 716 -19.65 -22.52 -2.01
N LYS A 717 -19.99 -23.52 -2.83
CA LYS A 717 -19.06 -24.09 -3.81
C LYS A 717 -18.60 -23.05 -4.83
N ALA A 718 -19.52 -22.24 -5.35
CA ALA A 718 -19.18 -21.14 -6.25
C ALA A 718 -18.28 -20.10 -5.56
N ASP A 719 -18.59 -19.71 -4.31
CA ASP A 719 -17.75 -18.79 -3.53
C ASP A 719 -16.34 -19.36 -3.31
N VAL A 720 -16.21 -20.67 -3.06
CA VAL A 720 -14.91 -21.36 -2.92
C VAL A 720 -14.14 -21.36 -4.23
N ASP A 721 -14.77 -21.72 -5.34
CA ASP A 721 -14.14 -21.72 -6.67
C ASP A 721 -13.65 -20.30 -7.05
N MET A 722 -14.40 -19.25 -6.72
CA MET A 722 -13.96 -17.86 -6.93
C MET A 722 -12.71 -17.51 -6.11
N LEU A 723 -12.66 -17.92 -4.83
CA LEU A 723 -11.50 -17.69 -3.97
C LEU A 723 -10.28 -18.50 -4.43
N LEU A 724 -10.48 -19.73 -4.94
CA LEU A 724 -9.41 -20.55 -5.53
C LEU A 724 -8.79 -19.88 -6.77
N MET A 725 -9.61 -19.29 -7.65
CA MET A 725 -9.10 -18.50 -8.78
C MET A 725 -8.27 -17.30 -8.29
N GLY A 726 -8.66 -16.66 -7.18
CA GLY A 726 -7.90 -15.58 -6.55
C GLY A 726 -6.52 -16.01 -6.03
N ARG A 727 -6.29 -17.31 -5.85
CA ARG A 727 -5.00 -17.95 -5.53
C ARG A 727 -4.25 -18.45 -6.77
N GLY A 728 -4.80 -18.27 -7.98
CA GLY A 728 -4.27 -18.87 -9.21
C GLY A 728 -4.40 -20.40 -9.24
N LEU A 729 -5.39 -20.96 -8.53
CA LEU A 729 -5.69 -22.39 -8.52
C LEU A 729 -6.93 -22.69 -9.38
N HIS A 730 -7.01 -23.92 -9.90
CA HIS A 730 -8.18 -24.40 -10.64
C HIS A 730 -9.40 -24.55 -9.73
N CYS A 731 -10.58 -24.43 -10.33
CA CYS A 731 -11.85 -24.70 -9.66
C CYS A 731 -11.95 -26.17 -9.24
N GLU A 732 -12.53 -26.42 -8.06
CA GLU A 732 -12.74 -27.76 -7.51
C GLU A 732 -14.15 -28.27 -7.85
N PHE A 733 -15.13 -27.36 -7.95
CA PHE A 733 -16.55 -27.71 -8.08
C PHE A 733 -17.16 -27.40 -9.45
N GLY A 734 -16.36 -26.90 -10.39
CA GLY A 734 -16.77 -26.65 -11.78
C GLY A 734 -17.61 -25.38 -11.98
N PHE A 735 -17.61 -24.45 -11.01
CA PHE A 735 -18.25 -23.14 -11.16
C PHE A 735 -17.32 -22.12 -11.83
N GLU A 736 -16.58 -22.53 -12.87
CA GLU A 736 -15.81 -21.60 -13.69
C GLU A 736 -16.77 -20.59 -14.33
N PRO A 737 -16.48 -19.27 -14.30
CA PRO A 737 -17.23 -18.31 -15.09
C PRO A 737 -17.14 -18.75 -16.56
N ILE A 738 -18.27 -19.07 -17.18
CA ILE A 738 -18.32 -19.43 -18.59
C ILE A 738 -17.79 -18.23 -19.39
N ASN A 739 -16.58 -18.35 -19.93
CA ASN A 739 -16.06 -17.37 -20.86
C ASN A 739 -16.76 -17.57 -22.21
N LEU A 740 -17.89 -16.86 -22.40
CA LEU A 740 -18.66 -16.86 -23.65
C LEU A 740 -17.86 -16.37 -24.87
N ASN A 741 -16.68 -15.75 -24.68
CA ASN A 741 -15.87 -15.20 -25.75
C ASN A 741 -14.76 -16.15 -26.26
N THR A 742 -14.39 -17.21 -25.53
CA THR A 742 -13.26 -18.10 -25.93
C THR A 742 -13.51 -19.60 -25.69
N GLY A 743 -14.70 -20.01 -25.28
CA GLY A 743 -15.03 -21.43 -25.11
C GLY A 743 -15.24 -22.15 -26.45
N ASN A 744 -14.73 -23.38 -26.57
CA ASN A 744 -15.24 -24.31 -27.58
C ASN A 744 -16.61 -24.81 -27.10
N PHE A 745 -17.68 -24.19 -27.60
CA PHE A 745 -19.04 -24.61 -27.30
C PHE A 745 -19.41 -25.81 -28.18
N TYR A 746 -19.87 -26.89 -27.55
CA TYR A 746 -20.61 -27.95 -28.23
C TYR A 746 -22.09 -27.65 -28.01
N LEU A 747 -22.80 -27.23 -29.06
CA LEU A 747 -24.22 -26.88 -29.00
C LEU A 747 -25.03 -28.01 -29.64
N GLU A 748 -25.47 -28.97 -28.83
CA GLU A 748 -26.41 -29.99 -29.31
C GLU A 748 -27.83 -29.44 -29.28
N ARG A 749 -28.49 -29.36 -30.44
CA ARG A 749 -29.88 -28.93 -30.55
C ARG A 749 -30.67 -30.03 -31.27
N VAL A 750 -31.74 -30.49 -30.62
CA VAL A 750 -32.73 -31.36 -31.23
C VAL A 750 -33.56 -30.51 -32.20
N ASP A 751 -33.33 -30.70 -33.49
CA ASP A 751 -34.03 -29.96 -34.53
C ASP A 751 -35.43 -30.57 -34.78
N VAL A 752 -35.56 -31.88 -34.61
CA VAL A 752 -36.81 -32.62 -34.78
C VAL A 752 -36.87 -33.74 -33.75
N SER A 753 -38.01 -33.84 -33.05
CA SER A 753 -38.38 -34.99 -32.22
C SER A 753 -39.65 -35.62 -32.79
N ILE A 754 -39.61 -36.93 -33.06
CA ILE A 754 -40.73 -37.70 -33.60
C ILE A 754 -41.11 -38.78 -32.58
N PRO A 755 -42.31 -38.73 -31.98
CA PRO A 755 -42.74 -39.77 -31.06
C PRO A 755 -42.91 -41.12 -31.77
N ASP A 756 -42.23 -42.15 -31.27
CA ASP A 756 -42.39 -43.54 -31.70
C ASP A 756 -42.89 -44.42 -30.52
N ILE A 757 -43.33 -45.64 -30.81
CA ILE A 757 -43.97 -46.54 -29.85
C ILE A 757 -43.03 -46.96 -28.71
N ASP A 758 -41.71 -46.83 -28.91
CA ASP A 758 -40.66 -47.14 -27.95
C ASP A 758 -39.97 -45.88 -27.36
N GLY A 759 -40.45 -44.67 -27.69
CA GLY A 759 -39.89 -43.39 -27.25
C GLY A 759 -39.69 -42.39 -28.40
N ASP A 760 -39.32 -41.15 -28.08
CA ASP A 760 -39.11 -40.11 -29.08
C ASP A 760 -37.80 -40.36 -29.87
N PHE A 761 -37.90 -40.42 -31.20
CA PHE A 761 -36.75 -40.43 -32.11
C PHE A 761 -36.33 -38.99 -32.41
N GLU A 762 -35.12 -38.62 -31.97
CA GLU A 762 -34.60 -37.26 -32.09
C GLU A 762 -33.52 -37.17 -33.16
N ILE A 763 -33.62 -36.14 -34.01
CA ILE A 763 -32.55 -35.73 -34.92
C ILE A 763 -31.91 -34.49 -34.32
N ALA A 764 -30.72 -34.67 -33.75
CA ALA A 764 -29.92 -33.59 -33.20
C ALA A 764 -28.79 -33.19 -34.15
N ARG A 765 -28.46 -31.90 -34.15
CA ARG A 765 -27.24 -31.36 -34.73
C ARG A 765 -26.29 -30.94 -33.61
N SER A 766 -25.01 -31.15 -33.84
CA SER A 766 -23.88 -30.79 -32.96
C SER A 766 -23.04 -29.67 -33.55
#